data_AF-A0A6A4K1P5-F1
#
_entry.id   AF-A0A6A4K1P5-F1
#
_cell.length_a   1.000
_cell.length_b   1.000
_cell.length_c   1.000
_cell.angle_alpha   90.00
_cell.angle_beta   90.00
_cell.angle_gamma   90.00
#
_symmetry.space_group_name_H-M   'P 1'
#
loop_
_entity.id
_entity.type
_entity.pdbx_description
1 polymer ?
#
loop_
_entity_poly.entity_id
_entity_poly.type
_entity_poly.pdbx_seq_one_letter_code
_entity_poly.pdbx_strand_id
1 'polypeptide(L)'
;MSHPDYEQTYHHHSTLLILVKYLGDELSTKSFNKIFDRINRINYVKFTDGGGVPRNIWARYIKDYPVGNNDWGDFQTHRRLLGLITVGKCKTQVDLNELCRKHESLKVRYNSTLYDTRCVIFGVNDGESTPSYTPPSNFKSRALYFASDGDESAGLEDQISEYISSLFWVLESKRHERSREKIDKVSLLLAPFEKKDFVGLDMESRSNKKRCVGRMTKHLGDLCLQAGLPVDALNHYQAAAETLRSINDLLWLGSACEGLSAASMCVRFPNMHKSQTVQRNTSLQETNKTKTPTSKASSSGSEILEPSSLQLPSLPHNVLSNEEICKTYRESIIHYSKYQHAGVIEVEVCFKAARVAVELNMALQAASFLQNIIFITLTLPEDEKIKKLMTLSDLYGKIGFQRKASFYQRLAATKYVSARNPQTNWDQCYNLMLQSLSGHRLSLDPSDYPAGGNNGWGRLQKQVLQDVVVAAKRVGHSSLATRHMTLLLQVMWSELSPQERHESAQQLQVIAAQCEGSPIPLILDSGLVIPPANLIHIPTAESFVVHKLRSQFQPLKLDKIKEDYGPFLFTPFKFGSLERNTTSKDKLNYLWVAEEECEVKIELTNPLQFELEVSNMRLLTTGVVFETLPLTVTLPPEVQKYVVTLTGTPKEVGELEITGYSTHTLGVKSNCRLKCLPQISHSQFTIEVVPALPYLEATLNIDSTKDQNGSTISLYAGESAECQLVLENFNKGEVELIEISSDCDPSMLSYDLSNLQSQLPMKEGAKITIPLTVFASGNFVNSYPTDTASVKSSLISGTNSFPSLTSLKPGQYDTLTTPTPSFRSGPSSLNSLTSQLTQLKLDHASKGLVECRLKVKYSGKPGIDSGYCRIATVVLNVDVSNSILISNWDVMPAETSSQFYMVLDVMNMTDQEIEVKYTASKSILIEEGEPCRVPIPVDRCPLSKIGKFFQSEDSIKEVVDLNVTCSDHIASLVEVQWEMGERKGKASLKGITLSSHMLDIVRMSPINWEIWVNDLEPNNSTPHIVSIGECIQIRIIAHNSLSRPLTDLSLSVQFFQDYRNGTCNYNLDSRLATSGPSHIHLPVVEELGSAVMECCTVFFNPGQYKMSVQCSSQGRHTWKQMPPVEFDVQDVA
;
A
#
# COMPACT_ATOMS: atom_id res chain seq x y z
N MET A 1 -30.71 1.34 -63.40
CA MET A 1 -29.97 0.08 -63.18
C MET A 1 -30.57 -0.62 -61.97
N SER A 2 -30.35 -1.92 -61.78
CA SER A 2 -30.80 -2.64 -60.59
C SER A 2 -29.83 -2.44 -59.42
N HIS A 3 -30.36 -2.35 -58.20
CA HIS A 3 -29.61 -2.18 -56.95
C HIS A 3 -29.90 -3.34 -55.98
N PRO A 4 -28.91 -3.87 -55.24
CA PRO A 4 -29.13 -4.95 -54.28
C PRO A 4 -30.06 -4.52 -53.13
N ASP A 5 -31.05 -5.34 -52.83
CA ASP A 5 -31.87 -5.22 -51.63
C ASP A 5 -31.20 -5.95 -50.45
N TYR A 6 -30.36 -5.22 -49.71
CA TYR A 6 -29.63 -5.78 -48.58
C TYR A 6 -30.53 -6.29 -47.45
N GLU A 7 -31.79 -5.83 -47.34
CA GLU A 7 -32.73 -6.28 -46.32
C GLU A 7 -33.50 -7.55 -46.70
N GLN A 8 -33.19 -8.16 -47.85
CA GLN A 8 -33.94 -9.33 -48.28
C GLN A 8 -33.68 -10.58 -47.42
N THR A 9 -34.76 -11.26 -47.04
CA THR A 9 -34.79 -12.54 -46.33
C THR A 9 -35.37 -13.64 -47.22
N TYR A 10 -35.34 -14.90 -46.78
CA TYR A 10 -36.02 -15.98 -47.49
C TYR A 10 -37.55 -15.82 -47.45
N HIS A 11 -38.12 -15.32 -46.34
CA HIS A 11 -39.55 -15.04 -46.22
C HIS A 11 -40.06 -14.13 -47.34
N HIS A 12 -39.26 -13.20 -47.86
CA HIS A 12 -39.72 -12.32 -48.94
C HIS A 12 -40.09 -13.08 -50.23
N HIS A 13 -39.57 -14.31 -50.44
CA HIS A 13 -40.02 -15.18 -51.54
C HIS A 13 -41.51 -15.58 -51.44
N SER A 14 -42.12 -15.54 -50.25
CA SER A 14 -43.56 -15.79 -50.03
C SER A 14 -44.40 -14.52 -49.84
N THR A 15 -43.84 -13.33 -50.12
CA THR A 15 -44.54 -12.04 -49.92
C THR A 15 -44.99 -11.37 -51.21
N LEU A 16 -46.07 -10.58 -51.12
CA LEU A 16 -46.51 -9.63 -52.14
C LEU A 16 -45.78 -8.29 -51.94
N LEU A 17 -45.04 -7.82 -52.94
CA LEU A 17 -44.29 -6.56 -52.85
C LEU A 17 -45.16 -5.35 -53.19
N ILE A 18 -45.25 -4.39 -52.26
CA ILE A 18 -46.10 -3.21 -52.37
C ILE A 18 -45.30 -1.93 -52.09
N LEU A 19 -45.39 -0.95 -53.00
CA LEU A 19 -44.76 0.36 -52.86
C LEU A 19 -45.77 1.32 -52.21
N VAL A 20 -45.38 1.97 -51.12
CA VAL A 20 -46.16 3.02 -50.45
C VAL A 20 -45.42 4.34 -50.63
N LYS A 21 -45.95 5.23 -51.47
CA LYS A 21 -45.28 6.49 -51.81
C LYS A 21 -46.03 7.72 -51.28
N TYR A 22 -45.31 8.63 -50.65
CA TYR A 22 -45.81 9.94 -50.30
C TYR A 22 -45.99 10.81 -51.56
N LEU A 23 -47.12 11.51 -51.70
CA LEU A 23 -47.43 12.47 -52.75
C LEU A 23 -48.01 13.78 -52.18
N GLY A 24 -47.64 14.90 -52.80
CA GLY A 24 -48.09 16.25 -52.42
C GLY A 24 -47.08 16.96 -51.51
N ASP A 25 -47.49 18.11 -51.01
CA ASP A 25 -46.67 18.98 -50.13
C ASP A 25 -47.40 19.29 -48.80
N GLU A 26 -48.71 19.04 -48.74
CA GLU A 26 -49.62 19.34 -47.60
C GLU A 26 -49.55 18.35 -46.42
N LEU A 27 -48.96 17.15 -46.61
CA LEU A 27 -48.84 16.14 -45.55
C LEU A 27 -47.41 16.13 -44.99
N SER A 28 -47.27 16.30 -43.67
CA SER A 28 -45.93 16.28 -43.07
C SER A 28 -45.26 14.90 -43.21
N THR A 29 -43.93 14.86 -43.38
CA THR A 29 -43.16 13.59 -43.37
C THR A 29 -43.38 12.78 -42.09
N LYS A 30 -43.66 13.46 -40.96
CA LYS A 30 -44.04 12.83 -39.69
C LYS A 30 -45.40 12.13 -39.78
N SER A 31 -46.41 12.78 -40.34
CA SER A 31 -47.72 12.17 -40.62
C SER A 31 -47.59 10.97 -41.57
N PHE A 32 -46.87 11.13 -42.69
CA PHE A 32 -46.64 10.04 -43.64
C PHE A 32 -45.98 8.82 -42.99
N ASN A 33 -44.98 9.01 -42.12
CA ASN A 33 -44.37 7.89 -41.41
C ASN A 33 -45.37 7.18 -40.49
N LYS A 34 -46.20 7.90 -39.73
CA LYS A 34 -47.28 7.29 -38.92
C LYS A 34 -48.25 6.47 -39.77
N ILE A 35 -48.69 7.01 -40.91
CA ILE A 35 -49.60 6.31 -41.84
C ILE A 35 -48.93 5.07 -42.45
N PHE A 36 -47.66 5.18 -42.87
CA PHE A 36 -46.90 4.03 -43.34
C PHE A 36 -46.80 2.95 -42.27
N ASP A 37 -46.53 3.31 -41.02
CA ASP A 37 -46.42 2.36 -39.92
C ASP A 37 -47.78 1.72 -39.59
N ARG A 38 -48.91 2.43 -39.77
CA ARG A 38 -50.27 1.85 -39.72
C ARG A 38 -50.50 0.84 -40.86
N ILE A 39 -50.23 1.22 -42.10
CA ILE A 39 -50.35 0.31 -43.27
C ILE A 39 -49.48 -0.94 -43.07
N ASN A 40 -48.25 -0.77 -42.58
CA ASN A 40 -47.29 -1.85 -42.39
C ASN A 40 -47.64 -2.82 -41.24
N ARG A 41 -48.58 -2.47 -40.35
CA ARG A 41 -49.17 -3.41 -39.38
C ARG A 41 -50.11 -4.41 -40.07
N ILE A 42 -50.76 -4.01 -41.16
CA ILE A 42 -51.65 -4.86 -41.95
C ILE A 42 -50.81 -5.58 -43.02
N ASN A 43 -49.90 -6.44 -42.58
CA ASN A 43 -48.98 -7.17 -43.46
C ASN A 43 -49.36 -8.66 -43.66
N TYR A 44 -50.51 -9.07 -43.12
CA TYR A 44 -50.97 -10.45 -43.05
C TYR A 44 -52.49 -10.52 -43.32
N VAL A 45 -52.91 -11.40 -44.24
CA VAL A 45 -54.32 -11.75 -44.43
C VAL A 45 -54.46 -13.27 -44.53
N LYS A 46 -55.46 -13.80 -43.85
CA LYS A 46 -55.79 -15.23 -43.83
C LYS A 46 -56.96 -15.50 -44.77
N PHE A 47 -56.76 -16.36 -45.76
CA PHE A 47 -57.80 -16.89 -46.62
C PHE A 47 -58.11 -18.33 -46.22
N THR A 48 -59.30 -18.81 -46.57
CA THR A 48 -59.64 -20.23 -46.49
C THR A 48 -59.99 -20.66 -47.91
N ASP A 49 -59.34 -21.69 -48.42
CA ASP A 49 -59.63 -22.17 -49.77
C ASP A 49 -60.88 -23.09 -49.81
N GLY A 50 -61.29 -23.49 -51.01
CA GLY A 50 -62.48 -24.32 -51.21
C GLY A 50 -62.40 -25.72 -50.58
N GLY A 51 -61.23 -26.15 -50.09
CA GLY A 51 -61.05 -27.37 -49.31
C GLY A 51 -61.07 -27.16 -47.79
N GLY A 52 -61.31 -25.93 -47.32
CA GLY A 52 -61.24 -25.57 -45.91
C GLY A 52 -59.83 -25.33 -45.37
N VAL A 53 -58.81 -25.34 -46.24
CA VAL A 53 -57.40 -25.17 -45.82
C VAL A 53 -57.10 -23.67 -45.66
N PRO A 54 -56.58 -23.23 -44.49
CA PRO A 54 -56.20 -21.84 -44.30
C PRO A 54 -54.90 -21.51 -45.04
N ARG A 55 -54.93 -20.50 -45.91
CA ARG A 55 -53.75 -19.94 -46.58
C ARG A 55 -53.38 -18.59 -45.96
N ASN A 56 -52.09 -18.44 -45.66
CA ASN A 56 -51.52 -17.24 -45.04
C ASN A 56 -50.82 -16.41 -46.11
N ILE A 57 -51.32 -15.22 -46.40
CA ILE A 57 -50.74 -14.32 -47.40
C ILE A 57 -50.08 -13.13 -46.70
N TRP A 58 -48.85 -12.84 -47.09
CA TRP A 58 -48.02 -11.81 -46.48
C TRP A 58 -47.70 -10.68 -47.47
N ALA A 59 -47.73 -9.45 -47.01
CA ALA A 59 -47.38 -8.26 -47.78
C ALA A 59 -46.09 -7.61 -47.26
N ARG A 60 -45.21 -7.18 -48.17
CA ARG A 60 -44.01 -6.40 -47.86
C ARG A 60 -44.16 -4.99 -48.39
N TYR A 61 -44.26 -4.02 -47.48
CA TYR A 61 -44.35 -2.59 -47.81
C TYR A 61 -42.96 -1.94 -47.86
N ILE A 62 -42.71 -1.16 -48.90
CA ILE A 62 -41.47 -0.39 -49.09
C ILE A 62 -41.77 1.07 -49.46
N LYS A 63 -40.91 2.00 -49.02
CA LYS A 63 -41.06 3.46 -49.27
C LYS A 63 -40.41 3.94 -50.58
N ASP A 64 -39.52 3.14 -51.14
CA ASP A 64 -38.87 3.41 -52.41
C ASP A 64 -38.47 2.10 -53.11
N TYR A 65 -38.53 2.08 -54.43
CA TYR A 65 -38.17 0.91 -55.24
C TYR A 65 -37.53 1.33 -56.57
N PRO A 66 -36.30 0.92 -56.88
CA PRO A 66 -35.71 1.21 -58.19
C PRO A 66 -36.49 0.49 -59.29
N VAL A 67 -36.97 1.22 -60.31
CA VAL A 67 -37.71 0.64 -61.45
C VAL A 67 -36.94 -0.52 -62.10
N GLY A 68 -35.61 -0.41 -62.21
CA GLY A 68 -34.74 -1.45 -62.77
C GLY A 68 -34.62 -2.73 -61.94
N ASN A 69 -35.13 -2.77 -60.70
CA ASN A 69 -35.25 -4.04 -59.95
C ASN A 69 -36.46 -4.86 -60.44
N ASN A 70 -37.47 -4.21 -61.01
CA ASN A 70 -38.68 -4.84 -61.55
C ASN A 70 -38.38 -5.66 -62.82
N ASP A 71 -37.35 -5.28 -63.58
CA ASP A 71 -36.89 -6.01 -64.78
C ASP A 71 -36.52 -7.47 -64.48
N TRP A 72 -36.06 -7.75 -63.25
CA TRP A 72 -35.73 -9.10 -62.77
C TRP A 72 -36.96 -9.91 -62.32
N GLY A 73 -38.17 -9.34 -62.39
CA GLY A 73 -39.39 -9.93 -61.87
C GLY A 73 -39.82 -11.24 -62.55
N ASP A 74 -39.44 -11.47 -63.81
CA ASP A 74 -39.70 -12.74 -64.51
C ASP A 74 -38.78 -13.86 -63.99
N PHE A 75 -37.56 -13.50 -63.59
CA PHE A 75 -36.55 -14.39 -63.02
C PHE A 75 -36.82 -14.69 -61.53
N GLN A 76 -37.27 -13.70 -60.77
CA GLN A 76 -37.58 -13.78 -59.33
C GLN A 76 -38.86 -13.00 -59.04
N THR A 77 -40.01 -13.67 -58.93
CA THR A 77 -41.33 -12.99 -58.82
C THR A 77 -41.50 -12.13 -57.58
N HIS A 78 -40.78 -12.43 -56.50
CA HIS A 78 -40.75 -11.60 -55.28
C HIS A 78 -40.15 -10.20 -55.49
N ARG A 79 -39.53 -9.94 -56.66
CA ARG A 79 -39.13 -8.60 -57.10
C ARG A 79 -40.18 -7.87 -57.92
N ARG A 80 -41.22 -8.56 -58.40
CA ARG A 80 -42.29 -7.88 -59.13
C ARG A 80 -43.01 -6.95 -58.17
N LEU A 81 -43.09 -5.67 -58.51
CA LEU A 81 -43.94 -4.75 -57.79
C LEU A 81 -45.39 -5.05 -58.17
N LEU A 82 -46.13 -5.70 -57.27
CA LEU A 82 -47.51 -6.15 -57.50
C LEU A 82 -48.53 -5.07 -57.11
N GLY A 83 -48.19 -4.21 -56.15
CA GLY A 83 -49.10 -3.17 -55.66
C GLY A 83 -48.46 -1.78 -55.56
N LEU A 84 -49.25 -0.75 -55.83
CA LEU A 84 -48.93 0.65 -55.55
C LEU A 84 -50.00 1.29 -54.66
N ILE A 85 -49.58 1.76 -53.48
CA ILE A 85 -50.34 2.69 -52.64
C ILE A 85 -49.66 4.05 -52.72
N THR A 86 -50.42 5.11 -52.96
CA THR A 86 -49.92 6.48 -52.75
C THR A 86 -50.72 7.16 -51.65
N VAL A 87 -50.04 8.00 -50.86
CA VAL A 87 -50.64 8.68 -49.72
C VAL A 87 -50.44 10.18 -49.88
N GLY A 88 -51.51 10.97 -49.82
CA GLY A 88 -51.46 12.43 -49.89
C GLY A 88 -52.57 13.10 -49.10
N LYS A 89 -52.44 14.41 -48.89
CA LYS A 89 -53.44 15.27 -48.25
C LYS A 89 -53.77 16.42 -49.21
N CYS A 90 -55.03 16.83 -49.27
CA CYS A 90 -55.47 17.94 -50.11
C CYS A 90 -56.47 18.81 -49.35
N LYS A 91 -56.52 20.10 -49.71
CA LYS A 91 -57.50 21.07 -49.20
C LYS A 91 -58.34 21.67 -50.32
N THR A 92 -57.85 21.61 -51.56
CA THR A 92 -58.49 22.19 -52.75
C THR A 92 -58.63 21.17 -53.87
N GLN A 93 -59.52 21.47 -54.84
CA GLN A 93 -59.66 20.72 -56.08
C GLN A 93 -58.35 20.69 -56.90
N VAL A 94 -57.50 21.73 -56.80
CA VAL A 94 -56.21 21.79 -57.51
C VAL A 94 -55.23 20.76 -56.93
N ASP A 95 -55.14 20.66 -55.61
CA ASP A 95 -54.31 19.67 -54.92
C ASP A 95 -54.75 18.25 -55.29
N LEU A 96 -56.07 18.00 -55.30
CA LEU A 96 -56.64 16.70 -55.70
C LEU A 96 -56.25 16.34 -57.14
N ASN A 97 -56.38 17.29 -58.07
CA ASN A 97 -56.00 17.09 -59.47
C ASN A 97 -54.50 16.75 -59.61
N GLU A 98 -53.63 17.44 -58.86
CA GLU A 98 -52.19 17.17 -58.84
C GLU A 98 -51.84 15.82 -58.19
N LEU A 99 -52.50 15.43 -57.11
CA LEU A 99 -52.34 14.10 -56.50
C LEU A 99 -52.74 12.98 -57.48
N CYS A 100 -53.89 13.10 -58.13
CA CYS A 100 -54.34 12.17 -59.17
C CYS A 100 -53.34 12.08 -60.33
N ARG A 101 -52.84 13.23 -60.82
CA ARG A 101 -51.81 13.30 -61.89
C ARG A 101 -50.51 12.62 -61.47
N LYS A 102 -50.02 12.90 -60.26
CA LYS A 102 -48.79 12.31 -59.69
C LYS A 102 -48.95 10.79 -59.48
N HIS A 103 -50.12 10.31 -59.06
CA HIS A 103 -50.42 8.88 -58.91
C HIS A 103 -50.35 8.14 -60.25
N GLU A 104 -51.09 8.59 -61.27
CA GLU A 104 -51.11 7.93 -62.59
C GLU A 104 -49.72 8.00 -63.26
N SER A 105 -48.98 9.10 -63.10
CA SER A 105 -47.59 9.21 -63.57
C SER A 105 -46.65 8.19 -62.89
N LEU A 106 -46.84 7.91 -61.60
CA LEU A 106 -46.06 6.89 -60.87
C LEU A 106 -46.45 5.47 -61.29
N LYS A 107 -47.75 5.19 -61.46
CA LYS A 107 -48.29 3.92 -61.94
C LYS A 107 -47.72 3.51 -63.30
N VAL A 108 -47.62 4.45 -64.25
CA VAL A 108 -47.03 4.21 -65.58
C VAL A 108 -45.60 3.65 -65.48
N ARG A 109 -44.82 4.02 -64.47
CA ARG A 109 -43.43 3.52 -64.30
C ARG A 109 -43.33 2.02 -63.95
N TYR A 110 -44.39 1.41 -63.43
CA TYR A 110 -44.42 0.00 -63.00
C TYR A 110 -45.56 -0.80 -63.64
N ASN A 111 -46.21 -0.26 -64.67
CA ASN A 111 -47.43 -0.81 -65.27
C ASN A 111 -47.28 -2.23 -65.87
N SER A 112 -46.06 -2.73 -66.02
CA SER A 112 -45.77 -4.10 -66.49
C SER A 112 -46.01 -5.20 -65.44
N THR A 113 -46.10 -4.86 -64.14
CA THR A 113 -46.22 -5.85 -63.05
C THR A 113 -47.32 -5.58 -62.04
N LEU A 114 -47.85 -4.35 -61.98
CA LEU A 114 -48.90 -3.97 -61.04
C LEU A 114 -50.21 -4.73 -61.30
N TYR A 115 -50.81 -5.27 -60.24
CA TYR A 115 -52.10 -5.95 -60.25
C TYR A 115 -53.24 -5.05 -59.76
N ASP A 116 -52.99 -4.21 -58.74
CA ASP A 116 -53.94 -3.20 -58.23
C ASP A 116 -53.18 -1.93 -57.78
N THR A 117 -53.86 -0.79 -57.80
CA THR A 117 -53.31 0.53 -57.48
C THR A 117 -54.34 1.39 -56.74
N ARG A 118 -54.02 1.83 -55.51
CA ARG A 118 -54.90 2.64 -54.67
C ARG A 118 -54.27 3.99 -54.29
N CYS A 119 -55.07 5.05 -54.26
CA CYS A 119 -54.65 6.39 -53.86
C CYS A 119 -55.38 6.79 -52.57
N VAL A 120 -54.67 6.82 -51.45
CA VAL A 120 -55.18 7.26 -50.14
C VAL A 120 -55.06 8.78 -50.05
N ILE A 121 -56.19 9.44 -49.84
CA ILE A 121 -56.33 10.91 -49.91
C ILE A 121 -57.02 11.40 -48.63
N PHE A 122 -56.34 12.27 -47.90
CA PHE A 122 -56.84 12.85 -46.65
C PHE A 122 -57.41 14.27 -46.83
N GLY A 123 -58.51 14.55 -46.14
CA GLY A 123 -59.10 15.90 -45.96
C GLY A 123 -60.25 16.27 -46.89
N VAL A 124 -60.72 15.37 -47.77
CA VAL A 124 -61.77 15.61 -48.77
C VAL A 124 -62.60 14.34 -48.97
N ASN A 125 -63.86 14.47 -49.44
CA ASN A 125 -64.74 13.38 -49.85
C ASN A 125 -65.02 12.27 -48.80
N ASP A 126 -64.82 12.55 -47.51
CA ASP A 126 -65.19 11.65 -46.41
C ASP A 126 -66.26 12.32 -45.53
N GLY A 127 -67.52 11.91 -45.72
CA GLY A 127 -68.68 12.43 -45.01
C GLY A 127 -69.02 13.91 -45.25
N GLU A 128 -70.02 14.39 -44.52
CA GLU A 128 -70.48 15.80 -44.57
C GLU A 128 -69.48 16.79 -43.94
N SER A 129 -68.51 16.28 -43.18
CA SER A 129 -67.49 17.07 -42.47
C SER A 129 -66.29 17.49 -43.33
N THR A 130 -66.22 17.08 -44.59
CA THR A 130 -65.13 17.45 -45.52
C THR A 130 -65.65 17.98 -46.85
N PRO A 131 -64.88 18.85 -47.54
CA PRO A 131 -65.28 19.36 -48.85
C PRO A 131 -65.34 18.23 -49.88
N SER A 132 -66.38 18.24 -50.72
CA SER A 132 -66.52 17.27 -51.81
C SER A 132 -65.95 17.82 -53.12
N TYR A 133 -65.13 17.01 -53.79
CA TYR A 133 -64.39 17.33 -55.01
C TYR A 133 -64.40 16.14 -55.98
N THR A 134 -64.54 16.41 -57.27
CA THR A 134 -64.62 15.34 -58.28
C THR A 134 -63.22 15.01 -58.83
N PRO A 135 -62.78 13.74 -58.87
CA PRO A 135 -61.54 13.36 -59.52
C PRO A 135 -61.52 13.69 -61.02
N PRO A 136 -60.35 14.01 -61.60
CA PRO A 136 -60.20 14.15 -63.05
C PRO A 136 -60.66 12.92 -63.83
N SER A 137 -61.31 13.10 -64.99
CA SER A 137 -61.84 12.01 -65.83
C SER A 137 -60.78 11.05 -66.39
N ASN A 138 -59.50 11.42 -66.35
CA ASN A 138 -58.37 10.58 -66.72
C ASN A 138 -57.79 9.76 -65.55
N PHE A 139 -58.26 9.97 -64.32
CA PHE A 139 -57.89 9.17 -63.16
C PHE A 139 -58.66 7.84 -63.18
N LYS A 140 -57.93 6.71 -63.33
CA LYS A 140 -58.51 5.37 -63.53
C LYS A 140 -58.26 4.42 -62.35
N SER A 141 -57.59 4.91 -61.32
CA SER A 141 -57.20 4.16 -60.13
C SER A 141 -58.22 4.36 -59.01
N ARG A 142 -58.30 3.46 -58.02
CA ARG A 142 -59.26 3.60 -56.91
C ARG A 142 -58.73 4.60 -55.89
N ALA A 143 -59.42 5.74 -55.73
CA ALA A 143 -59.19 6.64 -54.60
C ALA A 143 -59.88 6.09 -53.33
N LEU A 144 -59.24 6.32 -52.18
CA LEU A 144 -59.74 6.05 -50.85
C LEU A 144 -59.68 7.37 -50.08
N TYR A 145 -60.81 7.80 -49.52
CA TYR A 145 -60.96 9.10 -48.88
C TYR A 145 -61.11 8.95 -47.37
N PHE A 146 -60.46 9.83 -46.61
CA PHE A 146 -60.50 9.85 -45.15
C PHE A 146 -60.45 11.31 -44.64
N ALA A 147 -61.20 11.63 -43.60
CA ALA A 147 -61.36 13.00 -43.14
C ALA A 147 -60.10 13.59 -42.49
N SER A 148 -59.31 12.76 -41.82
CA SER A 148 -58.14 13.16 -41.03
C SER A 148 -56.98 12.18 -41.19
N ASP A 149 -55.73 12.69 -41.18
CA ASP A 149 -54.49 11.89 -41.15
C ASP A 149 -54.13 11.36 -39.75
N GLY A 150 -55.02 11.52 -38.77
CA GLY A 150 -54.92 10.97 -37.41
C GLY A 150 -55.41 9.53 -37.26
N ASP A 151 -55.38 9.01 -36.03
CA ASP A 151 -55.76 7.63 -35.70
C ASP A 151 -57.28 7.37 -35.79
N GLU A 152 -58.10 8.42 -35.90
CA GLU A 152 -59.57 8.36 -36.01
C GLU A 152 -60.09 7.86 -37.38
N SER A 153 -59.20 7.64 -38.37
CA SER A 153 -59.57 7.15 -39.71
C SER A 153 -59.88 5.64 -39.72
N ALA A 154 -60.97 5.25 -39.05
CA ALA A 154 -61.27 3.88 -38.60
C ALA A 154 -61.53 2.82 -39.70
N GLY A 155 -61.48 3.18 -40.99
CA GLY A 155 -61.66 2.26 -42.11
C GLY A 155 -60.40 1.98 -42.95
N LEU A 156 -59.24 2.59 -42.60
CA LEU A 156 -58.02 2.43 -43.40
C LEU A 156 -57.51 0.98 -43.39
N GLU A 157 -57.46 0.36 -42.21
CA GLU A 157 -56.97 -0.99 -42.00
C GLU A 157 -57.80 -2.04 -42.77
N ASP A 158 -59.13 -1.88 -42.83
CA ASP A 158 -60.03 -2.73 -43.62
C ASP A 158 -59.81 -2.53 -45.13
N GLN A 159 -59.65 -1.29 -45.58
CA GLN A 159 -59.37 -0.99 -46.98
C GLN A 159 -58.00 -1.50 -47.46
N ILE A 160 -57.01 -1.59 -46.56
CA ILE A 160 -55.72 -2.25 -46.84
C ILE A 160 -55.87 -3.78 -46.85
N SER A 161 -56.69 -4.36 -45.98
CA SER A 161 -57.00 -5.81 -45.97
C SER A 161 -57.73 -6.25 -47.26
N GLU A 162 -58.70 -5.45 -47.72
CA GLU A 162 -59.40 -5.63 -48.98
C GLU A 162 -58.44 -5.52 -50.19
N TYR A 163 -57.43 -4.64 -50.10
CA TYR A 163 -56.40 -4.46 -51.13
C TYR A 163 -55.42 -5.64 -51.21
N ILE A 164 -55.01 -6.22 -50.09
CA ILE A 164 -54.21 -7.46 -50.12
C ILE A 164 -55.05 -8.60 -50.73
N SER A 165 -56.36 -8.60 -50.48
CA SER A 165 -57.29 -9.55 -51.08
C SER A 165 -57.42 -9.41 -52.60
N SER A 166 -57.53 -8.20 -53.15
CA SER A 166 -57.54 -8.00 -54.60
C SER A 166 -56.24 -8.47 -55.26
N LEU A 167 -55.08 -8.14 -54.65
CA LEU A 167 -53.78 -8.60 -55.12
C LEU A 167 -53.65 -10.14 -55.10
N PHE A 168 -54.13 -10.80 -54.03
CA PHE A 168 -54.11 -12.25 -53.91
C PHE A 168 -54.97 -12.95 -54.98
N TRP A 169 -56.19 -12.48 -55.24
CA TRP A 169 -57.05 -13.13 -56.24
C TRP A 169 -56.52 -12.99 -57.67
N VAL A 170 -55.86 -11.86 -58.00
CA VAL A 170 -55.16 -11.72 -59.29
C VAL A 170 -53.96 -12.67 -59.37
N LEU A 171 -53.19 -12.81 -58.29
CA LEU A 171 -52.07 -13.77 -58.21
C LEU A 171 -52.55 -15.22 -58.39
N GLU A 172 -53.61 -15.65 -57.69
CA GLU A 172 -54.13 -17.02 -57.76
C GLU A 172 -54.70 -17.32 -59.16
N SER A 173 -55.36 -16.35 -59.79
CA SER A 173 -55.79 -16.44 -61.20
C SER A 173 -54.58 -16.65 -62.14
N LYS A 174 -53.50 -15.88 -61.96
CA LYS A 174 -52.26 -16.02 -62.73
C LYS A 174 -51.54 -17.35 -62.48
N ARG A 175 -51.54 -17.85 -61.24
CA ARG A 175 -51.02 -19.19 -60.89
C ARG A 175 -51.79 -20.29 -61.61
N HIS A 176 -53.12 -20.21 -61.62
CA HIS A 176 -53.96 -21.17 -62.34
C HIS A 176 -53.78 -21.12 -63.86
N GLU A 177 -53.67 -19.92 -64.45
CA GLU A 177 -53.35 -19.74 -65.87
C GLU A 177 -52.05 -20.48 -66.24
N ARG A 178 -50.96 -20.24 -65.49
CA ARG A 178 -49.67 -20.92 -65.70
C ARG A 178 -49.71 -22.43 -65.46
N SER A 179 -50.46 -22.91 -64.45
CA SER A 179 -50.58 -24.36 -64.20
C SER A 179 -51.26 -25.17 -65.31
N ARG A 180 -52.02 -24.49 -66.20
CA ARG A 180 -52.78 -25.10 -67.29
C ARG A 180 -52.12 -24.90 -68.67
N GLU A 181 -50.96 -24.24 -68.70
CA GLU A 181 -50.24 -23.92 -69.93
C GLU A 181 -49.64 -25.19 -70.56
N LYS A 182 -50.04 -25.53 -71.79
CA LYS A 182 -49.52 -26.72 -72.49
C LYS A 182 -48.06 -26.52 -72.87
N ILE A 183 -47.27 -27.60 -72.77
CA ILE A 183 -45.81 -27.62 -73.04
C ILE A 183 -45.42 -26.91 -74.35
N ASP A 184 -46.12 -27.15 -75.45
CA ASP A 184 -45.84 -26.53 -76.75
C ASP A 184 -46.22 -25.04 -76.87
N LYS A 185 -46.82 -24.44 -75.84
CA LYS A 185 -47.19 -23.01 -75.79
C LYS A 185 -46.42 -22.21 -74.74
N VAL A 186 -45.51 -22.84 -73.99
CA VAL A 186 -44.82 -22.21 -72.85
C VAL A 186 -43.93 -21.06 -73.30
N SER A 187 -44.27 -19.85 -72.87
CA SER A 187 -43.45 -18.64 -73.13
C SER A 187 -42.07 -18.73 -72.46
N LEU A 188 -40.99 -18.47 -73.21
CA LEU A 188 -39.63 -18.39 -72.65
C LEU A 188 -39.50 -17.18 -71.70
N LEU A 189 -39.20 -17.46 -70.42
CA LEU A 189 -38.87 -16.45 -69.42
C LEU A 189 -37.38 -16.11 -69.47
N LEU A 190 -37.03 -14.84 -69.27
CA LEU A 190 -35.67 -14.31 -69.45
C LEU A 190 -35.29 -13.39 -68.27
N ALA A 191 -34.03 -13.49 -67.81
CA ALA A 191 -33.42 -12.44 -67.00
C ALA A 191 -33.06 -11.22 -67.87
N PRO A 192 -32.87 -10.01 -67.29
CA PRO A 192 -32.75 -8.76 -68.06
C PRO A 192 -31.65 -8.74 -69.13
N PHE A 193 -30.52 -9.39 -68.85
CA PHE A 193 -29.36 -9.44 -69.74
C PHE A 193 -29.45 -10.55 -70.80
N GLU A 194 -30.20 -11.63 -70.54
CA GLU A 194 -30.31 -12.79 -71.44
C GLU A 194 -30.94 -12.45 -72.81
N LYS A 195 -31.68 -11.34 -72.93
CA LYS A 195 -32.42 -10.96 -74.15
C LYS A 195 -31.56 -10.91 -75.42
N LYS A 196 -30.23 -10.70 -75.29
CA LYS A 196 -29.29 -10.69 -76.42
C LYS A 196 -28.78 -12.10 -76.77
N ASP A 197 -28.66 -12.97 -75.77
CA ASP A 197 -28.05 -14.30 -75.89
C ASP A 197 -28.96 -15.30 -76.64
N PHE A 198 -30.25 -15.00 -76.74
CA PHE A 198 -31.26 -15.81 -77.43
C PHE A 198 -31.58 -15.34 -78.87
N VAL A 199 -30.91 -14.31 -79.38
CA VAL A 199 -31.11 -13.85 -80.77
C VAL A 199 -30.47 -14.84 -81.76
N GLY A 200 -31.29 -15.42 -82.65
CA GLY A 200 -30.84 -16.33 -83.71
C GLY A 200 -30.73 -17.82 -83.31
N LEU A 201 -31.17 -18.20 -82.10
CA LEU A 201 -31.25 -19.60 -81.67
C LEU A 201 -32.56 -20.27 -82.11
N ASP A 202 -32.51 -21.57 -82.45
CA ASP A 202 -33.69 -22.39 -82.76
C ASP A 202 -34.52 -22.69 -81.49
N MET A 203 -35.63 -21.96 -81.34
CA MET A 203 -36.56 -22.09 -80.21
C MET A 203 -37.38 -23.39 -80.22
N GLU A 204 -37.48 -24.09 -81.35
CA GLU A 204 -38.27 -25.32 -81.45
C GLU A 204 -37.50 -26.58 -81.01
N SER A 205 -36.17 -26.48 -80.95
CA SER A 205 -35.29 -27.56 -80.51
C SER A 205 -35.71 -28.19 -79.17
N ARG A 206 -35.52 -29.51 -79.04
CA ARG A 206 -35.86 -30.30 -77.83
C ARG A 206 -35.21 -29.74 -76.56
N SER A 207 -34.04 -29.10 -76.67
CA SER A 207 -33.34 -28.44 -75.57
C SER A 207 -34.05 -27.14 -75.14
N ASN A 208 -34.45 -26.29 -76.10
CA ASN A 208 -35.19 -25.07 -75.79
C ASN A 208 -36.61 -25.35 -75.29
N LYS A 209 -37.31 -26.37 -75.80
CA LYS A 209 -38.59 -26.81 -75.20
C LYS A 209 -38.43 -27.23 -73.73
N LYS A 210 -37.39 -28.02 -73.41
CA LYS A 210 -37.05 -28.35 -72.01
C LYS A 210 -36.70 -27.13 -71.16
N ARG A 211 -36.00 -26.14 -71.74
CA ARG A 211 -35.68 -24.85 -71.08
C ARG A 211 -36.94 -24.08 -70.70
N CYS A 212 -37.86 -23.88 -71.65
CA CYS A 212 -39.13 -23.21 -71.38
C CYS A 212 -39.91 -23.91 -70.26
N VAL A 213 -40.01 -25.25 -70.31
CA VAL A 213 -40.66 -26.04 -69.25
C VAL A 213 -39.96 -25.85 -67.90
N GLY A 214 -38.64 -26.03 -67.81
CA GLY A 214 -37.91 -25.88 -66.54
C GLY A 214 -38.03 -24.49 -65.92
N ARG A 215 -37.91 -23.43 -66.74
CA ARG A 215 -38.06 -22.03 -66.30
C ARG A 215 -39.51 -21.74 -65.86
N MET A 216 -40.51 -22.27 -66.57
CA MET A 216 -41.91 -22.13 -66.22
C MET A 216 -42.28 -22.89 -64.94
N THR A 217 -41.78 -24.11 -64.75
CA THR A 217 -42.00 -24.89 -63.52
C THR A 217 -41.38 -24.17 -62.32
N LYS A 218 -40.20 -23.57 -62.47
CA LYS A 218 -39.60 -22.69 -61.44
C LYS A 218 -40.52 -21.52 -61.12
N HIS A 219 -41.01 -20.80 -62.15
CA HIS A 219 -41.90 -19.65 -61.99
C HIS A 219 -43.23 -20.01 -61.31
N LEU A 220 -43.80 -21.18 -61.63
CA LEU A 220 -44.97 -21.71 -60.97
C LEU A 220 -44.70 -22.02 -59.49
N GLY A 221 -43.50 -22.51 -59.16
CA GLY A 221 -43.02 -22.65 -57.78
C GLY A 221 -43.01 -21.31 -57.03
N ASP A 222 -42.49 -20.23 -57.66
CA ASP A 222 -42.51 -18.89 -57.06
C ASP A 222 -43.94 -18.39 -56.80
N LEU A 223 -44.85 -18.57 -57.77
CA LEU A 223 -46.27 -18.19 -57.63
C LEU A 223 -47.00 -18.99 -56.55
N CYS A 224 -46.73 -20.31 -56.44
CA CYS A 224 -47.25 -21.13 -55.35
C CYS A 224 -46.75 -20.65 -53.97
N LEU A 225 -45.47 -20.28 -53.87
CA LEU A 225 -44.90 -19.78 -52.61
C LEU A 225 -45.50 -18.44 -52.18
N GLN A 226 -45.72 -17.51 -53.11
CA GLN A 226 -46.42 -16.23 -52.85
C GLN A 226 -47.93 -16.40 -52.58
N ALA A 227 -48.56 -17.46 -53.11
CA ALA A 227 -49.96 -17.81 -52.86
C ALA A 227 -50.19 -18.62 -51.57
N GLY A 228 -49.16 -18.76 -50.72
CA GLY A 228 -49.26 -19.46 -49.43
C GLY A 228 -49.29 -20.99 -49.54
N LEU A 229 -48.76 -21.56 -50.64
CA LEU A 229 -48.68 -23.00 -50.91
C LEU A 229 -47.21 -23.49 -50.92
N PRO A 230 -46.52 -23.52 -49.77
CA PRO A 230 -45.08 -23.80 -49.73
C PRO A 230 -44.73 -25.26 -50.04
N VAL A 231 -45.65 -26.22 -49.81
CA VAL A 231 -45.44 -27.64 -50.14
C VAL A 231 -45.50 -27.88 -51.66
N ASP A 232 -46.46 -27.27 -52.35
CA ASP A 232 -46.53 -27.30 -53.81
C ASP A 232 -45.30 -26.62 -54.44
N ALA A 233 -44.86 -25.50 -53.85
CA ALA A 233 -43.66 -24.80 -54.28
C ALA A 233 -42.40 -25.68 -54.20
N LEU A 234 -42.20 -26.43 -53.10
CA LEU A 234 -41.09 -27.39 -52.98
C LEU A 234 -41.04 -28.38 -54.15
N ASN A 235 -42.18 -29.02 -54.45
CA ASN A 235 -42.29 -30.01 -55.52
C ASN A 235 -41.96 -29.39 -56.90
N HIS A 236 -42.47 -28.18 -57.17
CA HIS A 236 -42.16 -27.46 -58.40
C HIS A 236 -40.69 -27.04 -58.49
N TYR A 237 -40.08 -26.55 -57.41
CA TYR A 237 -38.65 -26.20 -57.44
C TYR A 237 -37.74 -27.41 -57.63
N GLN A 238 -38.05 -28.55 -57.02
CA GLN A 238 -37.28 -29.78 -57.22
C GLN A 238 -37.36 -30.27 -58.68
N ALA A 239 -38.57 -30.37 -59.24
CA ALA A 239 -38.77 -30.78 -60.64
C ALA A 239 -38.12 -29.79 -61.64
N ALA A 240 -38.16 -28.49 -61.34
CA ALA A 240 -37.47 -27.47 -62.11
C ALA A 240 -35.94 -27.63 -62.05
N ALA A 241 -35.37 -27.84 -60.86
CA ALA A 241 -33.94 -28.02 -60.67
C ALA A 241 -33.41 -29.26 -61.42
N GLU A 242 -34.11 -30.39 -61.36
CA GLU A 242 -33.78 -31.59 -62.14
C GLU A 242 -33.81 -31.33 -63.65
N THR A 243 -34.87 -30.67 -64.14
CA THR A 243 -35.04 -30.33 -65.56
C THR A 243 -33.92 -29.40 -66.05
N LEU A 244 -33.67 -28.30 -65.33
CA LEU A 244 -32.69 -27.26 -65.67
C LEU A 244 -31.24 -27.78 -65.59
N ARG A 245 -30.94 -28.65 -64.61
CA ARG A 245 -29.66 -29.36 -64.51
C ARG A 245 -29.41 -30.26 -65.72
N SER A 246 -30.43 -30.95 -66.24
CA SER A 246 -30.31 -31.82 -67.42
C SER A 246 -29.96 -31.10 -68.74
N ILE A 247 -30.12 -29.77 -68.79
CA ILE A 247 -29.84 -28.92 -69.96
C ILE A 247 -28.77 -27.85 -69.70
N ASN A 248 -28.09 -27.92 -68.55
CA ASN A 248 -27.06 -26.97 -68.12
C ASN A 248 -27.51 -25.49 -68.11
N ASP A 249 -28.78 -25.21 -67.75
CA ASP A 249 -29.28 -23.84 -67.59
C ASP A 249 -28.97 -23.33 -66.18
N LEU A 250 -27.69 -22.98 -65.97
CA LEU A 250 -27.11 -22.76 -64.64
C LEU A 250 -27.72 -21.55 -63.92
N LEU A 251 -27.99 -20.44 -64.62
CA LEU A 251 -28.60 -19.25 -64.02
C LEU A 251 -29.96 -19.57 -63.39
N TRP A 252 -30.82 -20.28 -64.12
CA TRP A 252 -32.16 -20.63 -63.66
C TRP A 252 -32.15 -21.80 -62.68
N LEU A 253 -31.20 -22.74 -62.81
CA LEU A 253 -30.93 -23.76 -61.79
C LEU A 253 -30.57 -23.11 -60.45
N GLY A 254 -29.70 -22.09 -60.45
CA GLY A 254 -29.35 -21.34 -59.25
C GLY A 254 -30.56 -20.68 -58.58
N SER A 255 -31.52 -20.21 -59.38
CA SER A 255 -32.77 -19.61 -58.89
C SER A 255 -33.80 -20.65 -58.41
N ALA A 256 -33.86 -21.83 -59.02
CA ALA A 256 -34.63 -22.96 -58.51
C ALA A 256 -34.07 -23.45 -57.17
N CYS A 257 -32.75 -23.52 -57.02
CA CYS A 257 -32.06 -23.84 -55.76
C CYS A 257 -32.32 -22.79 -54.67
N GLU A 258 -32.29 -21.50 -54.99
CA GLU A 258 -32.64 -20.43 -54.04
C GLU A 258 -34.09 -20.57 -53.56
N GLY A 259 -35.03 -20.78 -54.48
CA GLY A 259 -36.46 -20.96 -54.18
C GLY A 259 -36.74 -22.23 -53.36
N LEU A 260 -36.10 -23.36 -53.70
CA LEU A 260 -36.19 -24.61 -52.95
C LEU A 260 -35.73 -24.44 -51.49
N SER A 261 -34.65 -23.68 -51.29
CA SER A 261 -34.11 -23.37 -49.97
C SER A 261 -35.05 -22.46 -49.17
N ALA A 262 -35.61 -21.43 -49.82
CA ALA A 262 -36.57 -20.52 -49.20
C ALA A 262 -37.90 -21.21 -48.83
N ALA A 263 -38.43 -22.06 -49.73
CA ALA A 263 -39.62 -22.87 -49.45
C ALA A 263 -39.37 -23.89 -48.33
N SER A 264 -38.20 -24.52 -48.29
CA SER A 264 -37.82 -25.45 -47.19
C SER A 264 -37.79 -24.74 -45.84
N MET A 265 -37.24 -23.53 -45.77
CA MET A 265 -37.29 -22.71 -44.56
C MET A 265 -38.73 -22.32 -44.18
N CYS A 266 -39.58 -21.94 -45.15
CA CYS A 266 -40.98 -21.60 -44.88
C CYS A 266 -41.81 -22.78 -44.34
N VAL A 267 -41.58 -24.02 -44.83
CA VAL A 267 -42.25 -25.22 -44.30
C VAL A 267 -41.75 -25.59 -42.91
N ARG A 268 -40.46 -25.41 -42.62
CA ARG A 268 -39.84 -25.75 -41.33
C ARG A 268 -40.14 -24.74 -40.23
N PHE A 269 -40.28 -23.47 -40.59
CA PHE A 269 -40.43 -22.37 -39.64
C PHE A 269 -41.68 -21.48 -39.94
N PRO A 270 -42.90 -22.06 -40.00
CA PRO A 270 -44.10 -21.36 -40.44
C PRO A 270 -44.52 -20.19 -39.53
N ASN A 271 -44.03 -20.15 -38.29
CA ASN A 271 -44.38 -19.14 -37.29
C ASN A 271 -43.33 -18.03 -37.10
N MET A 272 -42.17 -18.09 -37.76
CA MET A 272 -41.06 -17.12 -37.56
C MET A 272 -41.32 -15.72 -38.14
N HIS A 273 -42.41 -15.52 -38.88
CA HIS A 273 -42.86 -14.18 -39.33
C HIS A 273 -43.09 -13.19 -38.16
N LYS A 274 -43.21 -13.68 -36.92
CA LYS A 274 -43.27 -12.85 -35.72
C LYS A 274 -41.86 -12.42 -35.29
N SER A 275 -41.44 -11.24 -35.73
CA SER A 275 -40.55 -10.44 -34.88
C SER A 275 -41.33 -10.08 -33.62
N GLN A 276 -41.18 -10.87 -32.55
CA GLN A 276 -41.64 -10.47 -31.24
C GLN A 276 -40.86 -9.23 -30.84
N THR A 277 -41.50 -8.07 -30.92
CA THR A 277 -41.14 -6.94 -30.07
C THR A 277 -41.26 -7.43 -28.63
N VAL A 278 -40.11 -7.72 -28.01
CA VAL A 278 -40.04 -8.01 -26.58
C VAL A 278 -40.65 -6.80 -25.87
N GLN A 279 -41.87 -6.97 -25.36
CA GLN A 279 -42.47 -5.95 -24.52
C GLN A 279 -41.55 -5.78 -23.32
N ARG A 280 -41.02 -4.57 -23.16
CA ARG A 280 -40.22 -4.21 -21.97
C ARG A 280 -41.14 -4.37 -20.76
N ASN A 281 -41.01 -5.50 -20.05
CA ASN A 281 -41.46 -5.59 -18.68
C ASN A 281 -40.71 -4.51 -17.90
N THR A 282 -41.44 -3.47 -17.51
CA THR A 282 -41.00 -2.49 -16.52
C THR A 282 -40.88 -3.17 -15.16
N SER A 283 -40.08 -2.57 -14.28
CA SER A 283 -39.78 -3.03 -12.90
C SER A 283 -38.98 -4.33 -12.75
N LEU A 284 -37.67 -4.19 -12.60
CA LEU A 284 -36.96 -4.71 -11.43
C LEU A 284 -35.96 -3.64 -10.96
N GLN A 285 -36.07 -3.24 -9.69
CA GLN A 285 -35.08 -2.38 -9.03
C GLN A 285 -33.99 -3.29 -8.44
N GLU A 286 -32.75 -3.15 -8.89
CA GLU A 286 -31.63 -3.87 -8.29
C GLU A 286 -31.16 -3.16 -7.01
N THR A 287 -31.68 -3.59 -5.86
CA THR A 287 -31.09 -3.26 -4.56
C THR A 287 -29.98 -4.23 -4.20
N ASN A 288 -28.77 -3.69 -4.05
CA ASN A 288 -27.57 -4.37 -3.55
C ASN A 288 -27.83 -5.35 -2.38
N LYS A 289 -27.36 -6.60 -2.50
CA LYS A 289 -26.70 -7.31 -1.39
C LYS A 289 -25.51 -8.14 -1.87
N THR A 290 -24.35 -7.84 -1.31
CA THR A 290 -23.10 -8.58 -1.43
C THR A 290 -23.17 -9.94 -0.72
N LYS A 291 -22.48 -10.96 -1.27
CA LYS A 291 -21.82 -12.03 -0.50
C LYS A 291 -20.75 -12.76 -1.33
N THR A 292 -19.72 -13.22 -0.63
CA THR A 292 -18.43 -13.71 -1.14
C THR A 292 -18.47 -15.13 -1.74
N PRO A 293 -17.58 -15.47 -2.67
CA PRO A 293 -17.42 -16.83 -3.16
C PRO A 293 -16.52 -17.67 -2.22
N THR A 294 -17.00 -18.85 -1.84
CA THR A 294 -16.16 -19.93 -1.28
C THR A 294 -16.34 -21.19 -2.10
N SER A 295 -15.24 -21.89 -2.35
CA SER A 295 -15.19 -23.06 -3.23
C SER A 295 -15.90 -24.29 -2.64
N LYS A 296 -16.53 -25.07 -3.53
CA LYS A 296 -16.36 -26.52 -3.64
C LYS A 296 -17.05 -27.05 -4.90
N ALA A 297 -16.39 -27.95 -5.60
CA ALA A 297 -16.99 -28.70 -6.70
C ALA A 297 -17.73 -29.91 -6.14
N SER A 298 -18.93 -30.18 -6.67
CA SER A 298 -19.58 -31.48 -6.55
C SER A 298 -20.47 -31.72 -7.77
N SER A 299 -20.18 -32.80 -8.49
CA SER A 299 -20.98 -33.29 -9.62
C SER A 299 -22.41 -33.63 -9.19
N SER A 300 -23.39 -33.07 -9.88
CA SER A 300 -24.78 -33.56 -9.88
C SER A 300 -25.40 -33.17 -11.21
N GLY A 301 -25.72 -34.17 -12.03
CA GLY A 301 -26.38 -33.94 -13.32
C GLY A 301 -27.76 -33.33 -13.08
N SER A 302 -28.03 -32.18 -13.69
CA SER A 302 -29.40 -31.70 -13.84
C SER A 302 -29.92 -32.24 -15.16
N GLU A 303 -30.79 -33.24 -15.08
CA GLU A 303 -31.56 -33.70 -16.22
C GLU A 303 -32.34 -32.51 -16.79
N ILE A 304 -32.06 -32.18 -18.04
CA ILE A 304 -32.86 -31.19 -18.76
C ILE A 304 -34.19 -31.87 -19.06
N LEU A 305 -35.23 -31.48 -18.33
CA LEU A 305 -36.61 -31.81 -18.67
C LEU A 305 -36.88 -31.31 -20.10
N GLU A 306 -36.96 -32.24 -21.04
CA GLU A 306 -37.40 -31.95 -22.40
C GLU A 306 -38.77 -31.28 -22.39
N PRO A 307 -39.01 -30.25 -23.22
CA PRO A 307 -40.36 -29.77 -23.51
C PRO A 307 -41.06 -30.69 -24.54
N SER A 308 -41.11 -32.00 -24.28
CA SER A 308 -41.78 -33.00 -25.13
C SER A 308 -43.30 -33.03 -24.89
N SER A 309 -44.01 -31.97 -25.28
CA SER A 309 -45.49 -31.93 -25.33
C SER A 309 -46.10 -30.92 -26.32
N LEU A 310 -45.41 -30.64 -27.43
CA LEU A 310 -46.06 -30.10 -28.64
C LEU A 310 -45.82 -31.07 -29.80
N GLN A 311 -46.89 -31.70 -30.30
CA GLN A 311 -46.83 -32.45 -31.55
C GLN A 311 -46.58 -31.47 -32.71
N LEU A 312 -45.32 -31.38 -33.15
CA LEU A 312 -45.02 -30.74 -34.44
C LEU A 312 -45.66 -31.55 -35.57
N PRO A 313 -46.24 -30.90 -36.59
CA PRO A 313 -46.65 -31.59 -37.82
C PRO A 313 -45.47 -32.36 -38.40
N SER A 314 -45.69 -33.61 -38.82
CA SER A 314 -44.67 -34.38 -39.53
C SER A 314 -44.24 -33.64 -40.80
N LEU A 315 -42.97 -33.26 -40.88
CA LEU A 315 -42.42 -32.54 -42.03
C LEU A 315 -42.59 -33.39 -43.31
N PRO A 316 -43.03 -32.80 -44.43
CA PRO A 316 -43.07 -33.49 -45.72
C PRO A 316 -41.69 -34.03 -46.12
N HIS A 317 -41.65 -35.21 -46.76
CA HIS A 317 -40.41 -35.90 -47.11
C HIS A 317 -39.46 -35.12 -48.03
N ASN A 318 -39.97 -34.13 -48.78
CA ASN A 318 -39.19 -33.33 -49.74
C ASN A 318 -38.58 -32.05 -49.12
N VAL A 319 -38.63 -31.90 -47.80
CA VAL A 319 -38.07 -30.74 -47.08
C VAL A 319 -36.57 -30.94 -46.80
N LEU A 320 -35.73 -30.02 -47.28
CA LEU A 320 -34.28 -30.06 -47.07
C LEU A 320 -33.88 -29.95 -45.58
N SER A 321 -32.85 -30.71 -45.17
CA SER A 321 -32.21 -30.58 -43.86
C SER A 321 -31.41 -29.26 -43.71
N ASN A 322 -30.96 -28.92 -42.49
CA ASN A 322 -30.23 -27.66 -42.22
C ASN A 322 -28.96 -27.53 -43.08
N GLU A 323 -28.21 -28.63 -43.21
CA GLU A 323 -26.99 -28.67 -44.00
C GLU A 323 -27.26 -28.61 -45.50
N GLU A 324 -28.32 -29.27 -45.96
CA GLU A 324 -28.76 -29.25 -47.35
C GLU A 324 -29.28 -27.87 -47.76
N ILE A 325 -30.00 -27.15 -46.91
CA ILE A 325 -30.40 -25.75 -47.16
C ILE A 325 -29.14 -24.89 -47.40
N CYS A 326 -28.12 -25.00 -46.54
CA CYS A 326 -26.86 -24.29 -46.75
C CYS A 326 -26.11 -24.76 -48.01
N LYS A 327 -26.16 -26.06 -48.34
CA LYS A 327 -25.55 -26.63 -49.56
C LYS A 327 -26.22 -26.10 -50.83
N THR A 328 -27.54 -26.08 -50.87
CA THR A 328 -28.33 -25.59 -52.00
C THR A 328 -28.17 -24.07 -52.18
N TYR A 329 -28.05 -23.30 -51.09
CA TYR A 329 -27.63 -21.89 -51.18
C TYR A 329 -26.19 -21.72 -51.73
N ARG A 330 -25.23 -22.56 -51.35
CA ARG A 330 -23.87 -22.54 -51.96
C ARG A 330 -23.93 -22.87 -53.46
N GLU A 331 -24.71 -23.87 -53.88
CA GLU A 331 -24.92 -24.19 -55.31
C GLU A 331 -25.51 -22.99 -56.08
N SER A 332 -26.51 -22.33 -55.49
CA SER A 332 -27.10 -21.09 -56.04
C SER A 332 -26.07 -19.98 -56.24
N ILE A 333 -25.25 -19.68 -55.23
CA ILE A 333 -24.17 -18.68 -55.30
C ILE A 333 -23.16 -19.03 -56.40
N ILE A 334 -22.68 -20.28 -56.45
CA ILE A 334 -21.72 -20.78 -57.44
C ILE A 334 -22.29 -20.71 -58.87
N HIS A 335 -23.61 -20.80 -59.03
CA HIS A 335 -24.25 -20.65 -60.33
C HIS A 335 -24.39 -19.18 -60.73
N TYR A 336 -24.74 -18.28 -59.82
CA TYR A 336 -24.81 -16.85 -60.10
C TYR A 336 -23.44 -16.22 -60.37
N SER A 337 -22.38 -16.63 -59.66
CA SER A 337 -21.01 -16.12 -59.83
C SER A 337 -20.40 -16.38 -61.22
N LYS A 338 -21.03 -17.24 -62.03
CA LYS A 338 -20.65 -17.50 -63.44
C LYS A 338 -21.11 -16.42 -64.40
N TYR A 339 -21.99 -15.51 -63.98
CA TYR A 339 -22.62 -14.49 -64.84
C TYR A 339 -22.28 -13.09 -64.34
N GLN A 340 -21.43 -12.36 -65.09
CA GLN A 340 -20.95 -11.02 -64.71
C GLN A 340 -22.07 -10.02 -64.40
N HIS A 341 -23.22 -10.13 -65.09
CA HIS A 341 -24.37 -9.25 -64.91
C HIS A 341 -25.36 -9.71 -63.83
N ALA A 342 -25.09 -10.84 -63.15
CA ALA A 342 -25.91 -11.37 -62.05
C ALA A 342 -25.41 -11.00 -60.65
N GLY A 343 -24.31 -10.23 -60.52
CA GLY A 343 -23.70 -9.91 -59.22
C GLY A 343 -24.62 -9.21 -58.21
N VAL A 344 -25.68 -8.52 -58.66
CA VAL A 344 -26.74 -7.98 -57.77
C VAL A 344 -27.49 -9.11 -57.07
N ILE A 345 -27.86 -10.15 -57.82
CA ILE A 345 -28.53 -11.35 -57.29
C ILE A 345 -27.56 -12.13 -56.39
N GLU A 346 -26.31 -12.26 -56.81
CA GLU A 346 -25.24 -12.95 -56.09
C GLU A 346 -25.02 -12.37 -54.68
N VAL A 347 -24.92 -11.04 -54.56
CA VAL A 347 -24.78 -10.36 -53.25
C VAL A 347 -25.99 -10.61 -52.36
N GLU A 348 -27.21 -10.49 -52.90
CA GLU A 348 -28.42 -10.70 -52.12
C GLU A 348 -28.62 -12.15 -51.67
N VAL A 349 -28.33 -13.14 -52.51
CA VAL A 349 -28.41 -14.55 -52.10
C VAL A 349 -27.36 -14.89 -51.05
N CYS A 350 -26.16 -14.28 -51.12
CA CYS A 350 -25.16 -14.43 -50.06
C CYS A 350 -25.66 -13.84 -48.72
N PHE A 351 -26.31 -12.68 -48.73
CA PHE A 351 -26.93 -12.11 -47.52
C PHE A 351 -28.11 -12.94 -47.00
N LYS A 352 -28.99 -13.44 -47.89
CA LYS A 352 -30.08 -14.37 -47.54
C LYS A 352 -29.55 -15.67 -46.93
N ALA A 353 -28.55 -16.30 -47.55
CA ALA A 353 -27.91 -17.51 -47.07
C ALA A 353 -27.18 -17.30 -45.74
N ALA A 354 -26.52 -16.15 -45.56
CA ALA A 354 -25.93 -15.76 -44.28
C ALA A 354 -27.00 -15.64 -43.19
N ARG A 355 -28.11 -14.91 -43.43
CA ARG A 355 -29.23 -14.80 -42.47
C ARG A 355 -29.82 -16.15 -42.09
N VAL A 356 -30.10 -17.02 -43.08
CA VAL A 356 -30.56 -18.40 -42.84
C VAL A 356 -29.56 -19.18 -41.98
N ALA A 357 -28.25 -19.07 -42.27
CA ALA A 357 -27.23 -19.72 -41.45
C ALA A 357 -27.12 -19.13 -40.03
N VAL A 358 -27.44 -17.84 -39.81
CA VAL A 358 -27.58 -17.25 -38.46
C VAL A 358 -28.79 -17.85 -37.73
N GLU A 359 -29.96 -17.89 -38.37
CA GLU A 359 -31.19 -18.46 -37.79
C GLU A 359 -31.05 -19.95 -37.44
N LEU A 360 -30.31 -20.70 -38.25
CA LEU A 360 -29.98 -22.11 -38.01
C LEU A 360 -28.80 -22.31 -37.02
N ASN A 361 -28.27 -21.24 -36.41
CA ASN A 361 -27.09 -21.24 -35.52
C ASN A 361 -25.80 -21.82 -36.14
N MET A 362 -25.68 -21.80 -37.47
CA MET A 362 -24.54 -22.32 -38.24
C MET A 362 -23.48 -21.23 -38.50
N ALA A 363 -22.88 -20.69 -37.43
CA ALA A 363 -21.98 -19.53 -37.49
C ALA A 363 -20.82 -19.63 -38.51
N LEU A 364 -20.22 -20.82 -38.67
CA LEU A 364 -19.15 -21.05 -39.67
C LEU A 364 -19.65 -20.89 -41.11
N GLN A 365 -20.89 -21.31 -41.38
CA GLN A 365 -21.49 -21.21 -42.71
C GLN A 365 -21.91 -19.76 -43.01
N ALA A 366 -22.50 -19.07 -42.03
CA ALA A 366 -22.76 -17.64 -42.12
C ALA A 366 -21.48 -16.85 -42.44
N ALA A 367 -20.38 -17.11 -41.72
CA ALA A 367 -19.09 -16.48 -41.99
C ALA A 367 -18.54 -16.75 -43.41
N SER A 368 -18.73 -17.96 -43.93
CA SER A 368 -18.35 -18.32 -45.31
C SER A 368 -19.16 -17.54 -46.35
N PHE A 369 -20.49 -17.45 -46.19
CA PHE A 369 -21.35 -16.66 -47.06
C PHE A 369 -20.99 -15.16 -47.04
N LEU A 370 -20.74 -14.60 -45.85
CA LEU A 370 -20.35 -13.19 -45.68
C LEU A 370 -18.97 -12.88 -46.28
N GLN A 371 -18.06 -13.85 -46.34
CA GLN A 371 -16.74 -13.69 -46.96
C GLN A 371 -16.84 -13.59 -48.50
N ASN A 372 -17.74 -14.36 -49.13
CA ASN A 372 -17.94 -14.31 -50.59
C ASN A 372 -18.35 -12.91 -51.08
N ILE A 373 -19.20 -12.22 -50.29
CA ILE A 373 -19.73 -10.87 -50.59
C ILE A 373 -18.63 -9.82 -50.85
N ILE A 374 -17.43 -10.02 -50.29
CA ILE A 374 -16.29 -9.11 -50.45
C ILE A 374 -15.75 -9.15 -51.89
N PHE A 375 -15.70 -10.34 -52.50
CA PHE A 375 -15.13 -10.55 -53.82
C PHE A 375 -16.07 -10.11 -54.95
N ILE A 376 -17.38 -10.02 -54.69
CA ILE A 376 -18.37 -9.59 -55.68
C ILE A 376 -18.21 -8.10 -55.97
N THR A 377 -17.64 -7.81 -57.15
CA THR A 377 -17.34 -6.46 -57.61
C THR A 377 -18.57 -5.85 -58.31
N LEU A 378 -19.19 -4.87 -57.66
CA LEU A 378 -20.32 -4.10 -58.20
C LEU A 378 -20.01 -2.61 -58.26
N THR A 379 -20.36 -1.98 -59.38
CA THR A 379 -20.30 -0.51 -59.54
C THR A 379 -21.48 0.13 -58.82
N LEU A 380 -21.30 0.39 -57.52
CA LEU A 380 -22.30 0.99 -56.63
C LEU A 380 -21.95 2.44 -56.28
N PRO A 381 -22.94 3.33 -56.05
CA PRO A 381 -22.72 4.61 -55.38
C PRO A 381 -22.23 4.38 -53.93
N GLU A 382 -21.58 5.38 -53.32
CA GLU A 382 -20.99 5.22 -51.98
C GLU A 382 -22.04 4.91 -50.89
N ASP A 383 -23.26 5.45 -50.96
CA ASP A 383 -24.35 5.14 -50.01
C ASP A 383 -24.71 3.65 -49.99
N GLU A 384 -24.76 3.02 -51.16
CA GLU A 384 -25.05 1.58 -51.27
C GLU A 384 -23.85 0.73 -50.81
N LYS A 385 -22.61 1.24 -50.93
CA LYS A 385 -21.43 0.60 -50.32
C LYS A 385 -21.46 0.71 -48.81
N ILE A 386 -21.87 1.85 -48.25
CA ILE A 386 -22.04 2.05 -46.81
C ILE A 386 -23.08 1.06 -46.28
N LYS A 387 -24.26 0.96 -46.90
CA LYS A 387 -25.28 -0.04 -46.54
C LYS A 387 -24.74 -1.47 -46.59
N LYS A 388 -24.08 -1.87 -47.70
CA LYS A 388 -23.42 -3.19 -47.83
C LYS A 388 -22.48 -3.49 -46.66
N LEU A 389 -21.65 -2.53 -46.26
CA LEU A 389 -20.67 -2.67 -45.17
C LEU A 389 -21.35 -2.72 -43.79
N MET A 390 -22.39 -1.93 -43.57
CA MET A 390 -23.17 -1.97 -42.31
C MET A 390 -23.93 -3.29 -42.16
N THR A 391 -24.53 -3.83 -43.24
CA THR A 391 -25.17 -5.16 -43.22
C THR A 391 -24.17 -6.28 -42.97
N LEU A 392 -22.95 -6.20 -43.54
CA LEU A 392 -21.85 -7.11 -43.19
C LEU A 392 -21.50 -7.02 -41.69
N SER A 393 -21.41 -5.80 -41.15
CA SER A 393 -21.09 -5.58 -39.73
C SER A 393 -22.12 -6.23 -38.80
N ASP A 394 -23.41 -5.95 -39.01
CA ASP A 394 -24.52 -6.51 -38.23
C ASP A 394 -24.52 -8.04 -38.24
N LEU A 395 -24.37 -8.68 -39.41
CA LEU A 395 -24.38 -10.13 -39.51
C LEU A 395 -23.12 -10.78 -38.91
N TYR A 396 -21.95 -10.15 -39.01
CA TYR A 396 -20.76 -10.60 -38.28
C TYR A 396 -20.91 -10.42 -36.75
N GLY A 397 -21.60 -9.37 -36.30
CA GLY A 397 -21.92 -9.16 -34.89
C GLY A 397 -22.86 -10.22 -34.34
N LYS A 398 -23.91 -10.57 -35.09
CA LYS A 398 -24.89 -11.62 -34.74
C LYS A 398 -24.29 -13.02 -34.57
N ILE A 399 -23.22 -13.35 -35.30
CA ILE A 399 -22.47 -14.62 -35.10
C ILE A 399 -21.32 -14.52 -34.09
N GLY A 400 -21.23 -13.42 -33.34
CA GLY A 400 -20.20 -13.20 -32.32
C GLY A 400 -18.82 -12.81 -32.86
N PHE A 401 -18.66 -12.59 -34.17
CA PHE A 401 -17.37 -12.27 -34.80
C PHE A 401 -17.05 -10.76 -34.69
N GLN A 402 -17.04 -10.24 -33.47
CA GLN A 402 -17.01 -8.80 -33.16
C GLN A 402 -15.85 -8.04 -33.84
N ARG A 403 -14.65 -8.63 -33.96
CA ARG A 403 -13.52 -7.99 -34.66
C ARG A 403 -13.79 -7.77 -36.15
N LYS A 404 -14.51 -8.69 -36.82
CA LYS A 404 -14.93 -8.52 -38.22
C LYS A 404 -16.05 -7.48 -38.31
N ALA A 405 -17.00 -7.47 -37.38
CA ALA A 405 -18.03 -6.44 -37.31
C ALA A 405 -17.42 -5.03 -37.23
N SER A 406 -16.62 -4.76 -36.19
CA SER A 406 -15.87 -3.50 -36.02
C SER A 406 -15.04 -3.11 -37.24
N PHE A 407 -14.41 -4.08 -37.93
CA PHE A 407 -13.67 -3.80 -39.16
C PHE A 407 -14.57 -3.28 -40.30
N TYR A 408 -15.72 -3.90 -40.56
CA TYR A 408 -16.65 -3.40 -41.58
C TYR A 408 -17.33 -2.10 -41.16
N GLN A 409 -17.56 -1.89 -39.86
CA GLN A 409 -18.08 -0.64 -39.31
C GLN A 409 -17.10 0.52 -39.50
N ARG A 410 -15.80 0.32 -39.21
CA ARG A 410 -14.74 1.30 -39.54
C ARG A 410 -14.63 1.53 -41.04
N LEU A 411 -14.70 0.47 -41.85
CA LEU A 411 -14.65 0.62 -43.30
C LEU A 411 -15.85 1.44 -43.81
N ALA A 412 -17.05 1.25 -43.26
CA ALA A 412 -18.22 2.07 -43.54
C ALA A 412 -18.02 3.54 -43.10
N ALA A 413 -17.47 3.77 -41.90
CA ALA A 413 -17.12 5.10 -41.39
C ALA A 413 -16.22 5.87 -42.38
N THR A 414 -15.16 5.23 -42.91
CA THR A 414 -14.29 5.87 -43.91
C THR A 414 -14.99 6.20 -45.25
N LYS A 415 -16.12 5.55 -45.58
CA LYS A 415 -16.88 5.86 -46.80
C LYS A 415 -17.71 7.13 -46.66
N TYR A 416 -18.23 7.43 -45.47
CA TYR A 416 -18.90 8.71 -45.21
C TYR A 416 -18.02 9.93 -45.50
N VAL A 417 -16.69 9.78 -45.42
CA VAL A 417 -15.73 10.89 -45.60
C VAL A 417 -14.82 10.68 -46.82
N SER A 418 -15.16 9.75 -47.71
CA SER A 418 -14.40 9.50 -48.94
C SER A 418 -14.55 10.66 -49.92
N ALA A 419 -13.48 11.03 -50.62
CA ALA A 419 -13.52 12.03 -51.70
C ALA A 419 -14.47 11.69 -52.87
N ARG A 420 -15.01 10.47 -52.93
CA ARG A 420 -16.03 10.04 -53.90
C ARG A 420 -17.47 10.21 -53.39
N ASN A 421 -17.67 10.58 -52.13
CA ASN A 421 -18.96 10.89 -51.55
C ASN A 421 -19.24 12.39 -51.66
N PRO A 422 -20.27 12.85 -52.40
CA PRO A 422 -20.60 14.27 -52.51
C PRO A 422 -21.16 14.88 -51.20
N GLN A 423 -21.66 14.07 -50.27
CA GLN A 423 -22.20 14.51 -48.98
C GLN A 423 -21.38 13.92 -47.84
N THR A 424 -20.21 14.51 -47.59
CA THR A 424 -19.33 14.02 -46.52
C THR A 424 -19.91 14.26 -45.13
N ASN A 425 -19.79 13.27 -44.23
CA ASN A 425 -20.36 13.32 -42.89
C ASN A 425 -19.34 12.83 -41.84
N TRP A 426 -18.69 13.77 -41.15
CA TRP A 426 -17.67 13.46 -40.14
C TRP A 426 -18.27 12.98 -38.83
N ASP A 427 -19.46 13.41 -38.44
CA ASP A 427 -20.15 12.95 -37.23
C ASP A 427 -20.50 11.45 -37.30
N GLN A 428 -21.04 10.99 -38.43
CA GLN A 428 -21.31 9.56 -38.64
C GLN A 428 -20.02 8.75 -38.72
N CYS A 429 -18.96 9.30 -39.31
CA CYS A 429 -17.64 8.68 -39.32
C CYS A 429 -17.12 8.48 -37.87
N TYR A 430 -17.12 9.54 -37.06
CA TYR A 430 -16.68 9.51 -35.66
C TYR A 430 -17.53 8.55 -34.80
N ASN A 431 -18.87 8.64 -34.89
CA ASN A 431 -19.77 7.78 -34.12
C ASN A 431 -19.60 6.29 -34.45
N LEU A 432 -19.45 5.93 -35.73
CA LEU A 432 -19.20 4.54 -36.14
C LEU A 432 -17.79 4.06 -35.73
N MET A 433 -16.78 4.94 -35.72
CA MET A 433 -15.47 4.61 -35.19
C MET A 433 -15.51 4.35 -33.68
N LEU A 434 -16.21 5.16 -32.88
CA LEU A 434 -16.38 4.91 -31.44
C LEU A 434 -17.08 3.57 -31.17
N GLN A 435 -18.18 3.29 -31.87
CA GLN A 435 -18.92 2.02 -31.72
C GLN A 435 -18.05 0.79 -32.07
N SER A 436 -17.06 0.95 -32.95
CA SER A 436 -16.16 -0.13 -33.35
C SER A 436 -15.08 -0.51 -32.31
N LEU A 437 -14.83 0.33 -31.30
CA LEU A 437 -13.74 0.15 -30.33
C LEU A 437 -13.80 -1.19 -29.58
N SER A 438 -15.00 -1.60 -29.16
CA SER A 438 -15.22 -2.80 -28.35
C SER A 438 -14.78 -4.10 -29.05
N GLY A 439 -15.08 -4.27 -30.35
CA GLY A 439 -14.61 -5.41 -31.14
C GLY A 439 -13.10 -5.39 -31.46
N HIS A 440 -12.41 -4.31 -31.09
CA HIS A 440 -10.95 -4.21 -31.06
C HIS A 440 -10.37 -4.26 -29.63
N ARG A 441 -11.18 -4.62 -28.63
CA ARG A 441 -10.84 -4.63 -27.19
C ARG A 441 -10.34 -3.28 -26.66
N LEU A 442 -10.80 -2.19 -27.26
CA LEU A 442 -10.56 -0.84 -26.77
C LEU A 442 -11.76 -0.36 -25.96
N SER A 443 -11.48 0.23 -24.80
CA SER A 443 -12.43 1.04 -24.02
C SER A 443 -12.02 2.52 -24.07
N LEU A 444 -12.98 3.39 -23.78
CA LEU A 444 -12.72 4.81 -23.53
C LEU A 444 -12.33 5.08 -22.07
N ASP A 445 -12.55 4.13 -21.17
CA ASP A 445 -12.07 4.22 -19.78
C ASP A 445 -10.65 3.66 -19.66
N PRO A 446 -9.65 4.44 -19.20
CA PRO A 446 -8.32 3.93 -18.94
C PRO A 446 -8.26 2.81 -17.89
N SER A 447 -9.25 2.71 -16.99
CA SER A 447 -9.28 1.71 -15.91
C SER A 447 -9.75 0.31 -16.36
N ASP A 448 -10.34 0.19 -17.54
CA ASP A 448 -10.69 -1.12 -18.15
C ASP A 448 -9.46 -1.88 -18.70
N TYR A 449 -8.29 -1.21 -18.79
CA TYR A 449 -7.08 -1.80 -19.36
C TYR A 449 -6.27 -2.55 -18.31
N PRO A 450 -5.82 -3.81 -18.59
CA PRO A 450 -5.04 -4.58 -17.64
C PRO A 450 -3.61 -4.01 -17.52
N ALA A 451 -3.11 -3.91 -16.29
CA ALA A 451 -1.77 -3.39 -15.98
C ALA A 451 -0.62 -4.11 -16.72
N GLY A 452 -0.82 -5.36 -17.14
CA GLY A 452 0.15 -6.15 -17.92
C GLY A 452 0.20 -5.86 -19.43
N GLY A 453 -0.52 -4.85 -19.94
CA GLY A 453 -0.47 -4.38 -21.34
C GLY A 453 -1.07 -5.31 -22.41
N ASN A 454 -1.15 -6.62 -22.15
CA ASN A 454 -1.60 -7.66 -23.07
C ASN A 454 -3.13 -7.66 -23.31
N ASN A 455 -3.66 -6.59 -23.91
CA ASN A 455 -5.08 -6.47 -24.26
C ASN A 455 -5.31 -6.35 -25.77
N GLY A 456 -5.11 -7.44 -26.53
CA GLY A 456 -5.50 -7.49 -27.95
C GLY A 456 -4.32 -7.42 -28.93
N TRP A 457 -4.39 -6.51 -29.90
CA TRP A 457 -3.39 -6.35 -30.97
C TRP A 457 -2.93 -4.90 -31.04
N GLY A 458 -1.91 -4.52 -30.26
CA GLY A 458 -1.50 -3.13 -30.08
C GLY A 458 -1.24 -2.36 -31.38
N ARG A 459 -0.61 -3.00 -32.39
CA ARG A 459 -0.43 -2.41 -33.74
C ARG A 459 -1.74 -2.00 -34.43
N LEU A 460 -2.81 -2.76 -34.27
CA LEU A 460 -4.12 -2.40 -34.81
C LEU A 460 -4.81 -1.36 -33.91
N GLN A 461 -4.66 -1.50 -32.59
CA GLN A 461 -5.31 -0.65 -31.60
C GLN A 461 -4.79 0.80 -31.63
N LYS A 462 -3.47 1.00 -31.75
CA LYS A 462 -2.90 2.33 -31.96
C LYS A 462 -3.44 3.00 -33.22
N GLN A 463 -3.58 2.26 -34.32
CA GLN A 463 -4.18 2.76 -35.55
C GLN A 463 -5.67 3.11 -35.37
N VAL A 464 -6.44 2.29 -34.67
CA VAL A 464 -7.86 2.58 -34.37
C VAL A 464 -8.00 3.87 -33.56
N LEU A 465 -7.19 4.05 -32.50
CA LEU A 465 -7.23 5.26 -31.68
C LEU A 465 -6.75 6.49 -32.47
N GLN A 466 -5.72 6.35 -33.31
CA GLN A 466 -5.30 7.42 -34.24
C GLN A 466 -6.42 7.82 -35.21
N ASP A 467 -7.14 6.86 -35.80
CA ASP A 467 -8.31 7.14 -36.66
C ASP A 467 -9.39 7.92 -35.90
N VAL A 468 -9.68 7.56 -34.63
CA VAL A 468 -10.63 8.26 -33.77
C VAL A 468 -10.19 9.69 -33.46
N VAL A 469 -8.90 9.93 -33.17
CA VAL A 469 -8.35 11.28 -32.98
C VAL A 469 -8.50 12.11 -34.26
N VAL A 470 -8.20 11.54 -35.43
CA VAL A 470 -8.36 12.21 -36.73
C VAL A 470 -9.82 12.55 -37.00
N ALA A 471 -10.75 11.63 -36.74
CA ALA A 471 -12.18 11.87 -36.89
C ALA A 471 -12.68 12.97 -35.94
N ALA A 472 -12.33 12.92 -34.65
CA ALA A 472 -12.70 13.95 -33.67
C ALA A 472 -12.18 15.35 -34.07
N LYS A 473 -10.92 15.44 -34.52
CA LYS A 473 -10.32 16.68 -35.01
C LYS A 473 -11.03 17.23 -36.26
N ARG A 474 -11.57 16.34 -37.12
CA ARG A 474 -12.30 16.73 -38.35
C ARG A 474 -13.76 17.10 -38.12
N VAL A 475 -14.39 16.58 -37.06
CA VAL A 475 -15.71 17.05 -36.57
C VAL A 475 -15.61 18.48 -36.01
N GLY A 476 -14.43 18.90 -35.53
CA GLY A 476 -14.20 20.22 -34.94
C GLY A 476 -14.28 20.25 -33.41
N HIS A 477 -14.50 19.09 -32.78
CA HIS A 477 -14.49 18.96 -31.32
C HIS A 477 -13.06 18.76 -30.79
N SER A 478 -12.29 19.85 -30.70
CA SER A 478 -10.89 19.78 -30.25
C SER A 478 -10.72 19.17 -28.85
N SER A 479 -11.67 19.37 -27.93
CA SER A 479 -11.67 18.71 -26.60
C SER A 479 -11.69 17.18 -26.68
N LEU A 480 -12.47 16.62 -27.62
CA LEU A 480 -12.52 15.17 -27.88
C LEU A 480 -11.21 14.69 -28.50
N ALA A 481 -10.64 15.45 -29.44
CA ALA A 481 -9.36 15.12 -30.04
C ALA A 481 -8.22 15.10 -29.01
N THR A 482 -8.16 16.10 -28.11
CA THR A 482 -7.22 16.12 -26.96
C THR A 482 -7.45 14.91 -26.06
N ARG A 483 -8.70 14.60 -25.70
CA ARG A 483 -9.04 13.46 -24.83
C ARG A 483 -8.59 12.12 -25.43
N HIS A 484 -8.91 11.85 -26.70
CA HIS A 484 -8.56 10.59 -27.37
C HIS A 484 -7.06 10.44 -27.58
N MET A 485 -6.33 11.54 -27.82
CA MET A 485 -4.87 11.50 -27.91
C MET A 485 -4.21 11.27 -26.54
N THR A 486 -4.74 11.89 -25.49
CA THR A 486 -4.32 11.63 -24.10
C THR A 486 -4.57 10.16 -23.74
N LEU A 487 -5.73 9.61 -24.11
CA LEU A 487 -6.06 8.20 -23.92
C LEU A 487 -5.05 7.29 -24.64
N LEU A 488 -4.74 7.56 -25.91
CA LEU A 488 -3.75 6.81 -26.68
C LEU A 488 -2.39 6.78 -25.98
N LEU A 489 -1.88 7.94 -25.55
CA LEU A 489 -0.60 8.05 -24.84
C LEU A 489 -0.62 7.37 -23.47
N GLN A 490 -1.77 7.33 -22.80
CA GLN A 490 -1.94 6.63 -21.52
C GLN A 490 -1.99 5.10 -21.69
N VAL A 491 -2.83 4.57 -22.59
CA VAL A 491 -3.13 3.11 -22.62
C VAL A 491 -2.29 2.32 -23.61
N MET A 492 -1.72 2.95 -24.64
CA MET A 492 -0.88 2.28 -25.65
C MET A 492 0.63 2.52 -25.45
N TRP A 493 1.05 3.12 -24.34
CA TRP A 493 2.45 3.55 -24.11
C TRP A 493 3.49 2.46 -24.37
N SER A 494 3.24 1.22 -23.95
CA SER A 494 4.10 0.06 -24.18
C SER A 494 4.21 -0.38 -25.65
N GLU A 495 3.17 -0.11 -26.45
CA GLU A 495 3.05 -0.50 -27.87
C GLU A 495 3.58 0.57 -28.84
N LEU A 496 3.88 1.77 -28.34
CA LEU A 496 4.48 2.87 -29.09
C LEU A 496 6.01 2.78 -29.02
N SER A 497 6.65 2.82 -30.18
CA SER A 497 8.11 3.03 -30.27
C SER A 497 8.52 4.43 -29.77
N PRO A 498 9.80 4.66 -29.41
CA PRO A 498 10.26 5.98 -28.95
C PRO A 498 9.94 7.13 -29.93
N GLN A 499 10.07 6.88 -31.24
CA GLN A 499 9.69 7.84 -32.28
C GLN A 499 8.17 8.11 -32.29
N GLU A 500 7.33 7.07 -32.23
CA GLU A 500 5.87 7.24 -32.20
C GLU A 500 5.39 7.94 -30.92
N ARG A 501 6.08 7.77 -29.78
CA ARG A 501 5.84 8.52 -28.54
C ARG A 501 6.13 10.01 -28.73
N HIS A 502 7.28 10.33 -29.36
CA HIS A 502 7.66 11.71 -29.68
C HIS A 502 6.65 12.39 -30.61
N GLU A 503 6.31 11.75 -31.74
CA GLU A 503 5.33 12.25 -32.71
C GLU A 503 3.93 12.43 -32.07
N SER A 504 3.49 11.47 -31.26
CA SER A 504 2.19 11.54 -30.57
C SER A 504 2.16 12.63 -29.49
N ALA A 505 3.27 12.85 -28.77
CA ALA A 505 3.39 13.92 -27.77
C ALA A 505 3.37 15.32 -28.41
N GLN A 506 4.07 15.52 -29.52
CA GLN A 506 3.99 16.75 -30.32
C GLN A 506 2.58 16.96 -30.89
N GLN A 507 1.96 15.91 -31.43
CA GLN A 507 0.58 15.99 -31.93
C GLN A 507 -0.41 16.33 -30.80
N LEU A 508 -0.22 15.79 -29.59
CA LEU A 508 -1.03 16.18 -28.42
C LEU A 508 -0.86 17.66 -28.12
N GLN A 509 0.37 18.17 -28.02
CA GLN A 509 0.65 19.58 -27.72
C GLN A 509 -0.03 20.52 -28.74
N VAL A 510 0.03 20.20 -30.03
CA VAL A 510 -0.62 20.99 -31.10
C VAL A 510 -2.15 20.95 -31.03
N ILE A 511 -2.76 19.83 -30.61
CA ILE A 511 -4.22 19.73 -30.47
C ILE A 511 -4.68 20.42 -29.17
N ALA A 512 -3.96 20.21 -28.07
CA ALA A 512 -4.24 20.79 -26.77
C ALA A 512 -4.12 22.33 -26.76
N ALA A 513 -3.25 22.91 -27.59
CA ALA A 513 -3.17 24.35 -27.82
C ALA A 513 -4.47 24.98 -28.35
N GLN A 514 -5.39 24.19 -28.93
CA GLN A 514 -6.72 24.66 -29.33
C GLN A 514 -7.76 24.51 -28.20
N CYS A 515 -7.60 23.50 -27.35
CA CYS A 515 -8.49 23.20 -26.23
C CYS A 515 -7.75 22.33 -25.21
N GLU A 516 -7.45 22.91 -24.05
CA GLU A 516 -6.74 22.22 -22.97
C GLU A 516 -7.45 20.92 -22.54
N GLY A 517 -6.65 19.91 -22.22
CA GLY A 517 -7.17 18.68 -21.63
C GLY A 517 -7.56 18.89 -20.17
N SER A 518 -8.84 18.80 -19.83
CA SER A 518 -9.34 18.82 -18.44
C SER A 518 -9.37 17.40 -17.83
N PRO A 519 -9.22 17.21 -16.51
CA PRO A 519 -9.35 15.90 -15.86
C PRO A 519 -10.82 15.50 -15.58
N ILE A 520 -11.80 16.16 -16.20
CA ILE A 520 -13.25 15.93 -16.01
C ILE A 520 -13.83 15.07 -17.16
N PRO A 521 -14.78 14.14 -16.91
CA PRO A 521 -15.47 13.42 -17.98
C PRO A 521 -16.13 14.35 -19.01
N LEU A 522 -16.13 13.95 -20.29
CA LEU A 522 -16.84 14.67 -21.36
C LEU A 522 -18.14 13.95 -21.70
N ILE A 523 -19.22 14.68 -21.96
CA ILE A 523 -20.52 14.11 -22.31
C ILE A 523 -20.85 14.49 -23.76
N LEU A 524 -21.16 13.50 -24.59
CA LEU A 524 -21.64 13.71 -25.97
C LEU A 524 -23.15 13.91 -26.01
N ASP A 525 -23.66 14.55 -27.07
CA ASP A 525 -25.10 14.72 -27.33
C ASP A 525 -25.88 13.39 -27.41
N SER A 526 -25.18 12.28 -27.66
CA SER A 526 -25.71 10.91 -27.63
C SER A 526 -25.97 10.37 -26.22
N GLY A 527 -25.57 11.10 -25.17
CA GLY A 527 -25.56 10.66 -23.78
C GLY A 527 -24.35 9.80 -23.39
N LEU A 528 -23.43 9.52 -24.32
CA LEU A 528 -22.21 8.78 -24.03
C LEU A 528 -21.24 9.64 -23.21
N VAL A 529 -20.83 9.13 -22.05
CA VAL A 529 -19.79 9.73 -21.20
C VAL A 529 -18.42 9.16 -21.60
N ILE A 530 -17.46 10.05 -21.81
CA ILE A 530 -16.06 9.74 -22.11
C ILE A 530 -15.24 10.05 -20.84
N PRO A 531 -14.68 9.02 -20.17
CA PRO A 531 -13.89 9.20 -18.95
C PRO A 531 -12.63 10.07 -19.14
N PRO A 532 -12.08 10.63 -18.05
CA PRO A 532 -10.86 11.42 -18.12
C PRO A 532 -9.61 10.53 -18.28
N ALA A 533 -8.84 10.81 -19.34
CA ALA A 533 -7.48 10.28 -19.51
C ALA A 533 -6.44 11.24 -18.93
N ASN A 534 -5.32 10.69 -18.44
CA ASN A 534 -4.26 11.39 -17.70
C ASN A 534 -2.87 10.96 -18.19
N LEU A 535 -1.91 11.88 -18.25
CA LEU A 535 -0.52 11.62 -18.69
C LEU A 535 0.33 10.98 -17.57
N ILE A 536 0.01 9.75 -17.17
CA ILE A 536 0.73 9.00 -16.12
C ILE A 536 2.16 8.57 -16.51
N HIS A 537 2.51 8.67 -17.79
CA HIS A 537 3.82 8.32 -18.32
C HIS A 537 4.66 9.55 -18.74
N ILE A 538 4.08 10.76 -18.73
CA ILE A 538 4.72 11.98 -19.24
C ILE A 538 4.48 13.13 -18.24
N PRO A 539 5.38 13.32 -17.25
CA PRO A 539 6.51 12.47 -16.88
C PRO A 539 6.07 11.17 -16.17
N THR A 540 6.94 10.17 -16.17
CA THR A 540 6.75 8.93 -15.37
C THR A 540 7.26 9.18 -13.94
N ALA A 541 6.47 8.87 -12.92
CA ALA A 541 6.96 8.86 -11.53
C ALA A 541 7.56 7.49 -11.19
N GLU A 542 8.83 7.49 -10.81
CA GLU A 542 9.58 6.29 -10.41
C GLU A 542 9.43 6.00 -8.91
N SER A 543 9.38 7.05 -8.09
CA SER A 543 9.16 6.95 -6.65
C SER A 543 8.38 8.14 -6.11
N PHE A 544 7.70 7.92 -4.98
CA PHE A 544 6.89 8.91 -4.27
C PHE A 544 7.07 8.67 -2.77
N VAL A 545 7.73 9.61 -2.09
CA VAL A 545 8.14 9.50 -0.69
C VAL A 545 7.59 10.68 0.09
N VAL A 546 6.60 10.41 0.94
CA VAL A 546 6.18 11.34 1.99
C VAL A 546 7.33 11.45 2.99
N HIS A 547 7.72 12.67 3.39
CA HIS A 547 8.79 12.87 4.37
C HIS A 547 8.24 13.15 5.77
N LYS A 548 8.94 12.61 6.76
CA LYS A 548 8.80 13.05 8.16
C LYS A 548 9.26 14.50 8.29
N LEU A 549 8.64 15.25 9.21
CA LEU A 549 9.09 16.59 9.60
C LEU A 549 10.56 16.57 10.06
N ARG A 550 11.24 17.72 10.01
CA ARG A 550 12.61 17.87 10.56
C ARG A 550 12.58 17.61 12.07
N SER A 551 13.68 17.14 12.64
CA SER A 551 13.73 16.65 14.03
C SER A 551 13.19 17.65 15.05
N GLN A 552 13.45 18.96 14.86
CA GLN A 552 12.96 20.00 15.77
C GLN A 552 11.44 20.26 15.69
N PHE A 553 10.76 19.79 14.64
CA PHE A 553 9.31 19.97 14.43
C PHE A 553 8.49 18.70 14.67
N GLN A 554 9.14 17.54 14.87
CA GLN A 554 8.45 16.26 15.08
C GLN A 554 7.67 16.25 16.41
N PRO A 555 6.37 15.90 16.39
CA PRO A 555 5.59 15.75 17.61
C PRO A 555 5.89 14.41 18.28
N LEU A 556 5.89 14.41 19.61
CA LEU A 556 6.06 13.27 20.49
C LEU A 556 4.83 13.15 21.37
N LYS A 557 4.41 11.92 21.68
CA LYS A 557 3.22 11.69 22.51
C LYS A 557 3.59 11.85 23.99
N LEU A 558 2.79 12.64 24.72
CA LEU A 558 2.89 12.76 26.17
C LEU A 558 2.42 11.46 26.82
N ASP A 559 3.26 10.88 27.68
CA ASP A 559 2.90 9.73 28.51
C ASP A 559 1.82 10.17 29.51
N LYS A 560 0.57 9.78 29.27
CA LYS A 560 -0.48 9.94 30.27
C LYS A 560 -0.12 9.07 31.47
N ILE A 561 0.07 9.71 32.64
CA ILE A 561 0.08 9.03 33.93
C ILE A 561 -1.19 8.16 33.97
N LYS A 562 -1.02 6.84 34.07
CA LYS A 562 -2.16 5.94 34.23
C LYS A 562 -2.81 6.26 35.57
N GLU A 563 -4.10 6.54 35.57
CA GLU A 563 -4.89 6.50 36.80
C GLU A 563 -4.72 5.10 37.42
N ASP A 564 -4.29 5.05 38.68
CA ASP A 564 -4.17 3.80 39.42
C ASP A 564 -5.56 3.23 39.70
N TYR A 565 -6.01 2.33 38.83
CA TYR A 565 -7.12 1.45 39.13
C TYR A 565 -6.71 0.56 40.32
N GLY A 566 -7.49 0.64 41.41
CA GLY A 566 -7.14 0.10 42.73
C GLY A 566 -6.86 -1.41 42.80
N PRO A 567 -6.52 -1.92 44.01
CA PRO A 567 -5.63 -3.08 44.22
C PRO A 567 -6.16 -4.48 43.84
N PHE A 568 -7.21 -4.60 43.03
CA PHE A 568 -7.94 -5.85 42.79
C PHE A 568 -8.12 -6.28 41.31
N LEU A 569 -7.26 -5.84 40.39
CA LEU A 569 -7.24 -6.36 39.01
C LEU A 569 -5.83 -6.72 38.49
N PHE A 570 -5.21 -7.74 39.07
CA PHE A 570 -4.07 -8.42 38.45
C PHE A 570 -4.53 -9.40 37.34
N THR A 571 -4.71 -8.88 36.12
CA THR A 571 -4.82 -9.71 34.91
C THR A 571 -3.61 -9.44 34.00
N PRO A 572 -2.68 -10.39 33.80
CA PRO A 572 -1.46 -10.18 33.03
C PRO A 572 -1.68 -10.25 31.50
N PHE A 573 -2.68 -9.52 31.01
CA PHE A 573 -2.94 -9.32 29.59
C PHE A 573 -3.21 -7.83 29.32
N LYS A 574 -2.54 -7.29 28.29
CA LYS A 574 -2.65 -5.87 27.89
C LYS A 574 -4.07 -5.56 27.40
N PHE A 575 -4.98 -5.20 28.30
CA PHE A 575 -6.36 -4.83 27.98
C PHE A 575 -6.52 -3.35 27.62
N GLY A 576 -5.59 -2.83 26.79
CA GLY A 576 -5.59 -1.49 26.25
C GLY A 576 -5.30 -1.55 24.75
N SER A 577 -6.32 -1.23 23.94
CA SER A 577 -6.40 -1.44 22.50
C SER A 577 -6.35 -2.91 22.05
N LEU A 578 -7.55 -3.51 21.99
CA LEU A 578 -7.88 -4.61 21.10
C LEU A 578 -8.42 -4.04 19.76
N GLU A 579 -7.90 -2.89 19.31
CA GLU A 579 -7.97 -2.55 17.90
C GLU A 579 -7.25 -3.64 17.14
N ARG A 580 -7.89 -4.15 16.09
CA ARG A 580 -7.22 -5.07 15.18
C ARG A 580 -5.99 -4.36 14.63
N ASN A 581 -4.82 -5.00 14.71
CA ASN A 581 -3.68 -4.70 13.85
C ASN A 581 -4.00 -5.11 12.40
N THR A 582 -5.02 -4.47 11.82
CA THR A 582 -5.08 -4.14 10.41
C THR A 582 -4.32 -2.82 10.24
N THR A 583 -3.02 -2.84 10.52
CA THR A 583 -2.11 -1.81 10.00
C THR A 583 -2.19 -1.91 8.48
N SER A 584 -2.99 -1.03 7.88
CA SER A 584 -2.97 -0.82 6.45
C SER A 584 -1.53 -0.48 6.06
N LYS A 585 -1.03 -1.09 4.99
CA LYS A 585 0.33 -0.79 4.47
C LYS A 585 0.53 0.69 4.12
N ASP A 586 -0.57 1.43 4.03
CA ASP A 586 -0.66 2.80 3.56
C ASP A 586 -0.75 3.82 4.72
N LYS A 587 -0.96 3.42 6.00
CA LYS A 587 -0.89 4.36 7.15
C LYS A 587 0.57 4.54 7.61
N LEU A 588 1.04 5.78 7.62
CA LEU A 588 2.41 6.14 8.00
C LEU A 588 2.60 6.06 9.52
N ASN A 589 3.83 5.76 9.94
CA ASN A 589 4.22 5.55 11.34
C ASN A 589 4.78 6.81 12.03
N TYR A 590 4.66 7.97 11.38
CA TYR A 590 5.02 9.28 11.89
C TYR A 590 3.91 10.27 11.58
N LEU A 591 3.92 11.41 12.28
CA LEU A 591 2.85 12.40 12.30
C LEU A 591 3.28 13.69 11.61
N TRP A 592 2.31 14.45 11.13
CA TRP A 592 2.47 15.85 10.72
C TRP A 592 1.79 16.77 11.73
N VAL A 593 2.06 18.08 11.66
CA VAL A 593 1.61 19.10 12.62
C VAL A 593 0.89 20.19 11.84
N ALA A 594 -0.27 20.64 12.32
CA ALA A 594 -1.02 21.73 11.71
C ALA A 594 -0.21 23.04 11.67
N GLU A 595 -0.39 23.82 10.61
CA GLU A 595 0.33 25.06 10.28
C GLU A 595 1.84 24.92 9.98
N GLU A 596 2.40 23.70 9.95
CA GLU A 596 3.81 23.45 9.58
C GLU A 596 3.96 23.06 8.09
N GLU A 597 5.06 23.45 7.45
CA GLU A 597 5.35 23.05 6.06
C GLU A 597 5.79 21.57 5.99
N CYS A 598 5.10 20.80 5.16
CA CYS A 598 5.30 19.37 4.97
C CYS A 598 5.82 19.06 3.55
N GLU A 599 6.83 18.20 3.45
CA GLU A 599 7.53 17.86 2.19
C GLU A 599 7.12 16.47 1.65
N VAL A 600 6.89 16.36 0.34
CA VAL A 600 6.75 15.09 -0.39
C VAL A 600 7.70 15.11 -1.59
N LYS A 601 8.57 14.11 -1.71
CA LYS A 601 9.54 14.00 -2.82
C LYS A 601 9.09 12.98 -3.84
N ILE A 602 9.23 13.35 -5.11
CA ILE A 602 8.81 12.57 -6.27
C ILE A 602 9.99 12.51 -7.24
N GLU A 603 10.41 11.31 -7.62
CA GLU A 603 11.41 11.12 -8.68
C GLU A 603 10.69 11.01 -10.03
N LEU A 604 10.96 11.96 -10.92
CA LEU A 604 10.36 12.03 -12.25
C LEU A 604 11.36 11.64 -13.35
N THR A 605 10.90 10.83 -14.30
CA THR A 605 11.59 10.52 -15.55
C THR A 605 10.87 11.20 -16.71
N ASN A 606 11.60 11.94 -17.54
CA ASN A 606 11.11 12.42 -18.84
C ASN A 606 11.49 11.40 -19.92
N PRO A 607 10.55 10.63 -20.49
CA PRO A 607 10.87 9.63 -21.51
C PRO A 607 10.91 10.19 -22.94
N LEU A 608 10.88 11.52 -23.12
CA LEU A 608 10.82 12.18 -24.42
C LEU A 608 12.16 12.83 -24.80
N GLN A 609 12.42 12.88 -26.11
CA GLN A 609 13.62 13.46 -26.72
C GLN A 609 13.61 15.00 -26.81
N PHE A 610 12.81 15.66 -25.96
CA PHE A 610 12.75 17.11 -25.87
C PHE A 610 12.46 17.54 -24.44
N GLU A 611 12.76 18.81 -24.16
CA GLU A 611 12.59 19.45 -22.87
C GLU A 611 11.09 19.54 -22.50
N LEU A 612 10.74 19.05 -21.30
CA LEU A 612 9.36 18.88 -20.86
C LEU A 612 9.04 19.82 -19.70
N GLU A 613 8.27 20.87 -19.98
CA GLU A 613 7.70 21.72 -18.93
C GLU A 613 6.56 21.00 -18.20
N VAL A 614 6.70 20.90 -16.88
CA VAL A 614 5.71 20.32 -15.95
C VAL A 614 5.26 21.45 -15.02
N SER A 615 4.15 22.09 -15.40
CA SER A 615 3.63 23.27 -14.71
C SER A 615 2.54 22.94 -13.69
N ASN A 616 2.35 23.83 -12.71
CA ASN A 616 1.27 23.76 -11.71
C ASN A 616 1.13 22.38 -11.03
N MET A 617 2.27 21.77 -10.70
CA MET A 617 2.35 20.50 -10.02
C MET A 617 1.94 20.65 -8.54
N ARG A 618 1.01 19.81 -8.08
CA ARG A 618 0.43 19.86 -6.72
C ARG A 618 0.13 18.47 -6.20
N LEU A 619 0.03 18.30 -4.88
CA LEU A 619 -0.42 17.06 -4.27
C LEU A 619 -1.94 16.90 -4.37
N LEU A 620 -2.43 15.66 -4.52
CA LEU A 620 -3.85 15.33 -4.49
C LEU A 620 -4.20 14.73 -3.12
N THR A 621 -4.91 15.49 -2.30
CA THR A 621 -5.25 15.12 -0.93
C THR A 621 -6.75 14.97 -0.69
N THR A 622 -7.11 14.13 0.28
CA THR A 622 -8.45 13.95 0.86
C THR A 622 -8.36 13.92 2.39
N GLY A 623 -9.46 14.23 3.09
CA GLY A 623 -9.47 14.39 4.55
C GLY A 623 -9.34 15.87 4.96
N VAL A 624 -8.44 16.17 5.90
CA VAL A 624 -8.20 17.54 6.41
C VAL A 624 -7.81 18.53 5.32
N VAL A 625 -8.15 19.82 5.51
CA VAL A 625 -7.74 20.89 4.59
C VAL A 625 -6.21 20.99 4.51
N PHE A 626 -5.67 20.81 3.30
CA PHE A 626 -4.23 20.83 3.02
C PHE A 626 -3.93 21.82 1.90
N GLU A 627 -3.20 22.89 2.21
CA GLU A 627 -2.83 23.94 1.27
C GLU A 627 -1.58 23.52 0.48
N THR A 628 -1.73 23.30 -0.83
CA THR A 628 -0.61 22.88 -1.71
C THR A 628 -0.05 24.05 -2.49
N LEU A 629 1.27 24.24 -2.46
CA LEU A 629 1.92 25.25 -3.28
C LEU A 629 2.15 24.70 -4.71
N PRO A 630 1.78 25.43 -5.77
CA PRO A 630 2.00 25.00 -7.14
C PRO A 630 3.48 25.13 -7.53
N LEU A 631 4.09 24.03 -7.94
CA LEU A 631 5.46 24.01 -8.47
C LEU A 631 5.45 23.91 -10.01
N THR A 632 6.34 24.63 -10.67
CA THR A 632 6.66 24.42 -12.10
C THR A 632 8.11 24.00 -12.21
N VAL A 633 8.37 22.94 -12.98
CA VAL A 633 9.71 22.37 -13.20
C VAL A 633 9.88 22.03 -14.68
N THR A 634 11.09 22.23 -15.20
CA THR A 634 11.42 21.90 -16.58
C THR A 634 12.39 20.72 -16.59
N LEU A 635 11.97 19.61 -17.19
CA LEU A 635 12.74 18.36 -17.21
C LEU A 635 13.54 18.24 -18.52
N PRO A 636 14.87 18.07 -18.47
CA PRO A 636 15.68 17.84 -19.67
C PRO A 636 15.23 16.62 -20.49
N PRO A 637 15.58 16.54 -21.79
CA PRO A 637 15.35 15.36 -22.61
C PRO A 637 15.91 14.09 -21.97
N GLU A 638 15.14 13.00 -22.01
CA GLU A 638 15.54 11.65 -21.54
C GLU A 638 16.07 11.58 -20.07
N VAL A 639 15.81 12.60 -19.23
CA VAL A 639 16.26 12.62 -17.83
C VAL A 639 15.57 11.53 -17.00
N GLN A 640 16.33 10.85 -16.14
CA GLN A 640 15.82 9.81 -15.24
C GLN A 640 15.96 10.25 -13.79
N LYS A 641 14.97 9.91 -12.95
CA LYS A 641 14.98 10.16 -11.49
C LYS A 641 15.30 11.60 -11.07
N TYR A 642 14.76 12.57 -11.81
CA TYR A 642 14.85 13.97 -11.43
C TYR A 642 14.01 14.21 -10.17
N VAL A 643 14.66 14.60 -9.06
CA VAL A 643 13.99 14.78 -7.76
C VAL A 643 13.23 16.10 -7.73
N VAL A 644 11.93 16.03 -7.47
CA VAL A 644 11.03 17.17 -7.27
C VAL A 644 10.46 17.11 -5.86
N THR A 645 10.52 18.23 -5.13
CA THR A 645 9.90 18.34 -3.79
C THR A 645 8.63 19.18 -3.92
N LEU A 646 7.47 18.58 -3.65
CA LEU A 646 6.22 19.31 -3.47
C LEU A 646 6.02 19.62 -2.00
N THR A 647 5.63 20.85 -1.67
CA THR A 647 5.33 21.25 -0.30
C THR A 647 3.89 21.69 -0.12
N GLY A 648 3.42 21.60 1.12
CA GLY A 648 2.10 22.07 1.52
C GLY A 648 1.92 22.06 3.03
N THR A 649 0.88 22.73 3.50
CA THR A 649 0.62 22.97 4.93
C THR A 649 -0.76 22.46 5.29
N PRO A 650 -0.91 21.55 6.28
CA PRO A 650 -2.21 21.16 6.79
C PRO A 650 -2.76 22.28 7.69
N LYS A 651 -4.02 22.66 7.47
CA LYS A 651 -4.73 23.72 8.21
C LYS A 651 -5.66 23.20 9.31
N GLU A 652 -5.87 21.89 9.34
CA GLU A 652 -6.79 21.23 10.26
C GLU A 652 -6.17 19.95 10.85
N VAL A 653 -6.71 19.53 11.99
CA VAL A 653 -6.27 18.35 12.76
C VAL A 653 -7.13 17.15 12.36
N GLY A 654 -6.53 15.98 12.18
CA GLY A 654 -7.22 14.76 11.75
C GLY A 654 -6.41 13.90 10.79
N GLU A 655 -7.07 12.97 10.08
CA GLU A 655 -6.40 12.13 9.08
C GLU A 655 -6.35 12.83 7.70
N LEU A 656 -5.14 12.90 7.14
CA LEU A 656 -4.85 13.35 5.79
C LEU A 656 -4.51 12.14 4.91
N GLU A 657 -5.17 12.01 3.77
CA GLU A 657 -4.86 11.01 2.75
C GLU A 657 -4.20 11.68 1.55
N ILE A 658 -3.00 11.24 1.18
CA ILE A 658 -2.29 11.65 -0.02
C ILE A 658 -2.52 10.58 -1.09
N THR A 659 -3.28 10.92 -2.12
CA THR A 659 -3.77 9.97 -3.15
C THR A 659 -3.01 10.07 -4.48
N GLY A 660 -2.10 11.05 -4.62
CA GLY A 660 -1.26 11.25 -5.79
C GLY A 660 -0.84 12.70 -5.98
N TYR A 661 -0.65 13.10 -7.24
CA TYR A 661 -0.30 14.46 -7.63
C TYR A 661 -1.02 14.88 -8.93
N SER A 662 -1.23 16.18 -9.13
CA SER A 662 -1.70 16.74 -10.40
C SER A 662 -0.56 17.42 -11.16
N THR A 663 -0.59 17.41 -12.49
CA THR A 663 0.34 18.14 -13.37
C THR A 663 -0.41 18.88 -14.48
N HIS A 664 0.22 19.91 -15.05
CA HIS A 664 -0.17 20.48 -16.33
C HIS A 664 1.01 20.44 -17.31
N THR A 665 0.91 19.53 -18.29
CA THR A 665 1.99 19.14 -19.20
C THR A 665 1.43 18.86 -20.59
N LEU A 666 2.12 19.28 -21.66
CA LEU A 666 1.66 19.18 -23.06
C LEU A 666 0.23 19.75 -23.30
N GLY A 667 -0.20 20.76 -22.51
CA GLY A 667 -1.54 21.34 -22.56
C GLY A 667 -2.65 20.48 -21.94
N VAL A 668 -2.30 19.47 -21.14
CA VAL A 668 -3.25 18.56 -20.47
C VAL A 668 -3.05 18.60 -18.96
N LYS A 669 -4.13 18.90 -18.24
CA LYS A 669 -4.23 18.84 -16.77
C LYS A 669 -4.54 17.39 -16.38
N SER A 670 -3.58 16.73 -15.75
CA SER A 670 -3.62 15.31 -15.39
C SER A 670 -3.67 15.12 -13.88
N ASN A 671 -4.51 14.20 -13.40
CA ASN A 671 -4.58 13.76 -12.01
C ASN A 671 -3.96 12.37 -11.87
N CYS A 672 -2.67 12.33 -11.57
CA CYS A 672 -1.87 11.11 -11.45
C CYS A 672 -2.03 10.50 -10.04
N ARG A 673 -3.06 9.65 -9.88
CA ARG A 673 -3.32 8.91 -8.63
C ARG A 673 -2.36 7.74 -8.46
N LEU A 674 -1.84 7.52 -7.24
CA LEU A 674 -0.81 6.50 -6.96
C LEU A 674 -1.23 5.10 -7.40
N LYS A 675 -2.47 4.69 -7.12
CA LYS A 675 -3.07 3.42 -7.57
C LYS A 675 -3.03 3.15 -9.10
N CYS A 676 -2.75 4.16 -9.92
CA CYS A 676 -2.67 4.06 -11.38
C CYS A 676 -1.22 4.16 -11.90
N LEU A 677 -0.23 4.34 -11.03
CA LEU A 677 1.18 4.50 -11.40
C LEU A 677 1.91 3.16 -11.30
N PRO A 678 2.50 2.64 -12.40
CA PRO A 678 2.95 1.25 -12.46
C PRO A 678 4.15 0.92 -11.57
N GLN A 679 4.96 1.92 -11.19
CA GLN A 679 6.15 1.74 -10.35
C GLN A 679 5.87 1.91 -8.84
N ILE A 680 4.69 2.40 -8.46
CA ILE A 680 4.38 2.74 -7.07
C ILE A 680 3.48 1.66 -6.47
N SER A 681 3.96 1.03 -5.40
CA SER A 681 3.28 -0.07 -4.71
C SER A 681 2.11 0.36 -3.82
N HIS A 682 2.11 1.62 -3.38
CA HIS A 682 1.12 2.17 -2.46
C HIS A 682 -0.08 2.77 -3.20
N SER A 683 -1.29 2.53 -2.68
CA SER A 683 -2.52 3.01 -3.32
C SER A 683 -2.86 4.45 -2.90
N GLN A 684 -2.48 4.79 -1.67
CA GLN A 684 -2.53 6.09 -1.02
C GLN A 684 -1.50 6.11 0.13
N PHE A 685 -1.29 7.27 0.76
CA PHE A 685 -0.63 7.36 2.06
C PHE A 685 -1.55 8.09 3.04
N THR A 686 -1.80 7.51 4.21
CA THR A 686 -2.59 8.13 5.28
C THR A 686 -1.66 8.60 6.40
N ILE A 687 -1.71 9.88 6.74
CA ILE A 687 -0.95 10.49 7.83
C ILE A 687 -1.90 11.20 8.80
N GLU A 688 -1.61 11.09 10.09
CA GLU A 688 -2.35 11.77 11.14
C GLU A 688 -1.68 13.12 11.45
N VAL A 689 -2.48 14.18 11.37
CA VAL A 689 -2.07 15.57 11.62
C VAL A 689 -2.51 15.94 13.04
N VAL A 690 -1.56 16.33 13.88
CA VAL A 690 -1.79 16.80 15.26
C VAL A 690 -1.93 18.33 15.32
N PRO A 691 -2.48 18.92 16.41
CA PRO A 691 -2.56 20.37 16.57
C PRO A 691 -1.22 21.08 16.46
N ALA A 692 -1.24 22.35 16.06
CA ALA A 692 -0.06 23.20 15.98
C ALA A 692 0.69 23.23 17.33
N LEU A 693 2.01 23.01 17.28
CA LEU A 693 2.89 23.02 18.44
C LEU A 693 3.84 24.24 18.38
N PRO A 694 4.19 24.86 19.52
CA PRO A 694 5.18 25.94 19.54
C PRO A 694 6.57 25.44 19.11
N TYR A 695 7.52 26.35 18.89
CA TYR A 695 8.93 26.02 18.63
C TYR A 695 9.81 26.77 19.62
N LEU A 696 10.43 25.99 20.51
CA LEU A 696 11.36 26.45 21.53
C LEU A 696 12.76 26.01 21.11
N GLU A 697 13.67 26.97 20.99
CA GLU A 697 15.10 26.70 20.86
C GLU A 697 15.75 26.71 22.24
N ALA A 698 16.73 25.83 22.44
CA ALA A 698 17.46 25.71 23.69
C ALA A 698 18.96 25.82 23.39
N THR A 699 19.65 26.69 24.12
CA THR A 699 21.08 26.99 23.94
C THR A 699 21.79 27.03 25.29
N LEU A 700 23.11 26.79 25.30
CA LEU A 700 23.94 26.92 26.51
C LEU A 700 24.78 28.18 26.39
N ASN A 701 24.81 28.97 27.47
CA ASN A 701 25.79 30.03 27.68
C ASN A 701 26.78 29.56 28.77
N ILE A 702 28.07 29.64 28.48
CA ILE A 702 29.16 29.16 29.33
C ILE A 702 30.13 30.34 29.54
N ASP A 703 30.22 30.87 30.75
CA ASP A 703 30.99 32.09 31.05
C ASP A 703 32.50 31.83 31.24
N SER A 704 33.02 30.65 30.90
CA SER A 704 34.44 30.30 31.08
C SER A 704 35.34 31.02 30.06
N THR A 705 36.33 31.76 30.56
CA THR A 705 37.31 32.44 29.71
C THR A 705 38.14 31.46 28.89
N LYS A 706 38.06 31.59 27.55
CA LYS A 706 38.81 30.87 26.49
C LYS A 706 38.26 29.49 26.06
N ASP A 707 37.20 29.49 25.25
CA ASP A 707 37.27 28.91 23.90
C ASP A 707 36.08 29.34 23.03
N GLN A 708 36.24 29.33 21.69
CA GLN A 708 35.22 29.87 20.76
C GLN A 708 34.11 28.88 20.35
N ASN A 709 34.10 27.66 20.90
CA ASN A 709 33.05 26.66 20.69
C ASN A 709 32.21 26.50 21.97
N GLY A 710 31.12 27.25 22.07
CA GLY A 710 30.28 27.39 23.27
C GLY A 710 29.43 26.18 23.68
N SER A 711 30.02 24.98 23.78
CA SER A 711 29.34 23.78 24.31
C SER A 711 30.24 22.84 25.13
N THR A 712 31.50 23.22 25.39
CA THR A 712 32.45 22.40 26.16
C THR A 712 32.95 23.13 27.41
N ILE A 713 33.00 22.44 28.54
CA ILE A 713 33.57 22.92 29.82
C ILE A 713 34.71 21.98 30.23
N SER A 714 35.90 22.51 30.46
CA SER A 714 37.07 21.73 30.91
C SER A 714 37.31 21.89 32.41
N LEU A 715 37.10 20.82 33.17
CA LEU A 715 37.18 20.80 34.63
C LEU A 715 38.22 19.79 35.12
N TYR A 716 38.78 20.01 36.30
CA TYR A 716 39.53 18.98 37.01
C TYR A 716 38.61 18.16 37.93
N ALA A 717 38.96 16.91 38.19
CA ALA A 717 38.22 16.02 39.09
C ALA A 717 37.98 16.68 40.47
N GLY A 718 36.70 16.80 40.85
CA GLY A 718 36.24 17.40 42.11
C GLY A 718 35.92 18.90 42.03
N GLU A 719 36.16 19.54 40.89
CA GLU A 719 35.82 20.94 40.62
C GLU A 719 34.33 21.12 40.30
N SER A 720 33.82 22.33 40.51
CA SER A 720 32.44 22.73 40.17
C SER A 720 32.46 23.98 39.30
N ALA A 721 31.57 24.05 38.30
CA ALA A 721 31.38 25.24 37.47
C ALA A 721 29.89 25.53 37.21
N GLU A 722 29.58 26.79 36.93
CA GLU A 722 28.23 27.25 36.60
C GLU A 722 28.11 27.55 35.10
N CYS A 723 27.00 27.17 34.50
CA CYS A 723 26.61 27.58 33.15
C CYS A 723 25.10 27.83 33.09
N GLN A 724 24.59 28.38 31.98
CA GLN A 724 23.20 28.82 31.87
C GLN A 724 22.52 28.18 30.65
N LEU A 725 21.39 27.50 30.88
CA LEU A 725 20.51 27.04 29.80
C LEU A 725 19.53 28.16 29.45
N VAL A 726 19.61 28.66 28.22
CA VAL A 726 18.73 29.71 27.69
C VAL A 726 17.71 29.07 26.75
N LEU A 727 16.43 29.23 27.09
CA LEU A 727 15.28 28.76 26.34
C LEU A 727 14.58 29.95 25.68
N GLU A 728 14.38 29.94 24.37
CA GLU A 728 13.77 31.04 23.61
C GLU A 728 12.61 30.54 22.72
N ASN A 729 11.45 31.18 22.82
CA ASN A 729 10.27 30.84 22.01
C ASN A 729 10.28 31.63 20.69
N PHE A 730 10.49 30.94 19.58
CA PHE A 730 10.67 31.53 18.25
C PHE A 730 9.41 31.52 17.37
N ASN A 731 8.26 31.05 17.88
CA ASN A 731 7.04 30.87 17.06
C ASN A 731 5.79 31.43 17.76
N LYS A 732 4.70 31.62 17.00
CA LYS A 732 3.45 32.32 17.37
C LYS A 732 2.56 31.60 18.41
N GLY A 733 3.07 30.57 19.07
CA GLY A 733 2.34 29.77 20.05
C GLY A 733 2.88 29.98 21.47
N GLU A 734 1.99 30.09 22.45
CA GLU A 734 2.39 30.13 23.86
C GLU A 734 2.86 28.74 24.33
N VAL A 735 4.00 28.69 25.03
CA VAL A 735 4.51 27.46 25.67
C VAL A 735 3.96 27.43 27.10
N GLU A 736 3.09 26.45 27.41
CA GLU A 736 2.45 26.27 28.72
C GLU A 736 3.14 25.19 29.58
N LEU A 737 3.83 24.23 28.95
CA LEU A 737 4.54 23.12 29.60
C LEU A 737 6.01 23.14 29.19
N ILE A 738 6.91 23.06 30.18
CA ILE A 738 8.34 22.76 29.99
C ILE A 738 8.75 21.73 31.05
N GLU A 739 9.31 20.60 30.62
CA GLU A 739 9.95 19.59 31.49
C GLU A 739 11.40 19.41 31.04
N ILE A 740 12.35 19.50 31.98
CA ILE A 740 13.77 19.33 31.69
C ILE A 740 14.24 18.00 32.28
N SER A 741 14.99 17.26 31.48
CA SER A 741 15.59 15.98 31.87
C SER A 741 17.03 15.91 31.34
N SER A 742 17.89 15.21 32.07
CA SER A 742 19.30 15.00 31.72
C SER A 742 19.58 13.51 31.62
N ASP A 743 20.39 13.11 30.64
CA ASP A 743 20.89 11.73 30.52
C ASP A 743 22.16 11.48 31.39
N CYS A 744 22.66 12.49 32.10
CA CYS A 744 23.83 12.39 33.00
C CYS A 744 23.45 12.11 34.46
N ASP A 745 24.41 11.58 35.22
CA ASP A 745 24.23 11.28 36.66
C ASP A 745 23.80 12.52 37.46
N PRO A 746 22.83 12.40 38.41
CA PRO A 746 22.36 13.52 39.22
C PRO A 746 23.45 14.21 40.07
N SER A 747 24.56 13.51 40.32
CA SER A 747 25.73 14.06 41.02
C SER A 747 26.66 14.89 40.13
N MET A 748 26.51 14.83 38.81
CA MET A 748 27.33 15.60 37.85
C MET A 748 26.64 16.87 37.34
N LEU A 749 25.31 16.91 37.33
CA LEU A 749 24.56 18.07 36.87
C LEU A 749 23.36 18.34 37.78
N SER A 750 23.34 19.51 38.41
CA SER A 750 22.21 20.01 39.18
C SER A 750 21.67 21.30 38.57
N TYR A 751 20.38 21.54 38.70
CA TYR A 751 19.68 22.67 38.11
C TYR A 751 18.44 23.02 38.92
N ASP A 752 18.18 24.32 39.10
CA ASP A 752 17.03 24.80 39.86
C ASP A 752 15.83 25.10 38.95
N LEU A 753 14.73 24.38 39.15
CA LEU A 753 13.47 24.58 38.42
C LEU A 753 12.45 25.42 39.19
N SER A 754 12.76 25.89 40.40
CA SER A 754 11.81 26.58 41.29
C SER A 754 11.15 27.80 40.64
N ASN A 755 11.90 28.52 39.79
CA ASN A 755 11.43 29.71 39.09
C ASN A 755 10.75 29.43 37.73
N LEU A 756 10.79 28.19 37.23
CA LEU A 756 10.27 27.88 35.88
C LEU A 756 8.75 28.01 35.79
N GLN A 757 8.02 27.53 36.81
CA GLN A 757 6.55 27.58 36.84
C GLN A 757 5.99 29.01 36.88
N SER A 758 6.72 29.98 37.43
CA SER A 758 6.26 31.38 37.50
C SER A 758 6.47 32.16 36.19
N GLN A 759 7.20 31.59 35.23
CA GLN A 759 7.54 32.20 33.94
C GLN A 759 6.77 31.59 32.76
N LEU A 760 5.86 30.64 33.03
CA LEU A 760 4.92 30.06 32.06
C LEU A 760 3.54 30.75 32.18
N PRO A 761 2.83 31.01 31.07
CA PRO A 761 3.18 30.69 29.70
C PRO A 761 4.23 31.62 29.06
N MET A 762 5.17 31.07 28.30
CA MET A 762 6.12 31.85 27.49
C MET A 762 5.45 32.36 26.21
N LYS A 763 5.48 33.67 26.00
CA LYS A 763 5.03 34.32 24.77
C LYS A 763 6.08 34.28 23.67
N GLU A 764 5.69 34.60 22.44
CA GLU A 764 6.60 34.76 21.30
C GLU A 764 7.73 35.76 21.64
N GLY A 765 8.99 35.37 21.40
CA GLY A 765 10.18 36.15 21.72
C GLY A 765 10.59 36.17 23.21
N ALA A 766 9.87 35.49 24.11
CA ALA A 766 10.27 35.38 25.51
C ALA A 766 11.48 34.46 25.68
N LYS A 767 12.38 34.82 26.63
CA LYS A 767 13.55 34.02 27.01
C LYS A 767 13.48 33.65 28.49
N ILE A 768 13.80 32.40 28.81
CA ILE A 768 13.98 31.88 30.18
C ILE A 768 15.43 31.44 30.32
N THR A 769 16.10 31.85 31.40
CA THR A 769 17.47 31.44 31.72
C THR A 769 17.46 30.59 32.99
N ILE A 770 18.03 29.39 32.92
CA ILE A 770 18.06 28.41 34.01
C ILE A 770 19.53 28.17 34.39
N PRO A 771 19.94 28.44 35.65
CA PRO A 771 21.30 28.13 36.09
C PRO A 771 21.49 26.62 36.22
N LEU A 772 22.60 26.14 35.68
CA LEU A 772 23.09 24.77 35.78
C LEU A 772 24.41 24.77 36.56
N THR A 773 24.55 23.89 37.54
CA THR A 773 25.82 23.64 38.23
C THR A 773 26.35 22.27 37.82
N VAL A 774 27.52 22.28 37.19
CA VAL A 774 28.24 21.12 36.68
C VAL A 774 29.32 20.72 37.69
N PHE A 775 29.35 19.44 38.08
CA PHE A 775 30.34 18.88 38.98
C PHE A 775 31.16 17.79 38.28
N ALA A 776 32.49 17.95 38.31
CA ALA A 776 33.42 17.03 37.68
C ALA A 776 33.66 15.81 38.57
N SER A 777 32.75 14.84 38.56
CA SER A 777 32.92 13.58 39.28
C SER A 777 34.10 12.78 38.72
N GLY A 778 35.22 12.71 39.45
CA GLY A 778 36.38 11.89 39.11
C GLY A 778 36.57 10.72 40.07
N ASN A 779 37.23 9.67 39.59
CA ASN A 779 37.68 8.57 40.46
C ASN A 779 39.06 8.89 41.03
N PHE A 780 39.10 9.35 42.28
CA PHE A 780 40.34 9.69 42.98
C PHE A 780 41.10 8.47 43.50
N VAL A 781 40.49 7.28 43.49
CA VAL A 781 41.02 6.07 44.13
C VAL A 781 41.50 5.08 43.06
N ASN A 782 42.76 4.66 43.12
CA ASN A 782 43.31 3.70 42.17
C ASN A 782 42.82 2.26 42.42
N SER A 783 41.59 1.96 42.02
CA SER A 783 40.97 0.64 42.18
C SER A 783 41.40 -0.33 41.07
N TYR A 784 42.55 -1.01 41.25
CA TYR A 784 42.85 -2.20 40.44
C TYR A 784 41.83 -3.32 40.75
N PRO A 785 41.15 -3.91 39.75
CA PRO A 785 40.46 -5.17 39.96
C PRO A 785 41.52 -6.26 40.20
N THR A 786 41.31 -7.09 41.23
CA THR A 786 42.10 -8.30 41.44
C THR A 786 41.67 -9.34 40.41
N ASP A 787 42.30 -9.30 39.24
CA ASP A 787 42.04 -10.25 38.17
C ASP A 787 42.27 -11.69 38.67
N THR A 788 41.34 -12.59 38.32
CA THR A 788 41.28 -13.96 38.83
C THR A 788 42.35 -14.85 38.22
N ALA A 789 43.62 -14.65 38.60
CA ALA A 789 44.76 -15.44 38.10
C ALA A 789 45.98 -15.53 39.06
N SER A 790 45.82 -15.39 40.38
CA SER A 790 46.96 -15.56 41.32
C SER A 790 46.61 -16.06 42.73
N VAL A 791 45.83 -17.14 42.86
CA VAL A 791 45.69 -17.87 44.14
C VAL A 791 46.72 -19.01 44.23
N LYS A 792 48.02 -18.70 44.11
CA LYS A 792 49.14 -19.65 44.32
C LYS A 792 50.48 -18.98 44.73
N SER A 793 50.54 -18.30 45.88
CA SER A 793 51.77 -18.23 46.71
C SER A 793 51.62 -17.32 47.95
N SER A 794 51.25 -17.89 49.11
CA SER A 794 51.65 -17.46 50.47
C SER A 794 50.73 -17.98 51.59
N LEU A 795 50.49 -19.30 51.60
CA LEU A 795 50.18 -19.98 52.86
C LEU A 795 51.43 -20.73 53.33
N ILE A 796 51.68 -20.65 54.64
CA ILE A 796 52.65 -21.42 55.46
C ILE A 796 54.08 -20.85 55.55
N SER A 797 54.31 -20.19 56.69
CA SER A 797 55.38 -20.55 57.65
C SER A 797 54.75 -20.52 59.06
N GLY A 798 55.07 -21.38 60.03
CA GLY A 798 55.59 -22.78 60.03
C GLY A 798 54.61 -23.66 60.86
N THR A 799 54.95 -24.80 61.49
CA THR A 799 56.17 -25.62 61.59
C THR A 799 55.80 -27.00 62.19
N ASN A 800 56.64 -28.02 61.99
CA ASN A 800 56.79 -29.25 62.83
C ASN A 800 55.68 -30.35 62.83
N SER A 801 55.83 -31.30 61.89
CA SER A 801 56.11 -32.74 62.12
C SER A 801 55.22 -33.70 62.95
N PHE A 802 54.95 -34.88 62.34
CA PHE A 802 54.64 -36.23 62.92
C PHE A 802 53.15 -36.60 63.23
N PRO A 803 52.75 -37.91 63.23
CA PRO A 803 52.23 -38.53 62.00
C PRO A 803 51.00 -39.46 62.16
N SER A 804 50.38 -39.89 61.06
CA SER A 804 49.55 -41.12 61.03
C SER A 804 49.54 -41.78 59.66
N LEU A 805 49.65 -43.12 59.63
CA LEU A 805 49.90 -43.95 58.44
C LEU A 805 48.69 -44.80 58.04
N THR A 806 48.43 -44.86 56.73
CA THR A 806 48.11 -46.05 55.88
C THR A 806 47.55 -45.52 54.55
N SER A 807 48.02 -45.87 53.36
CA SER A 807 49.17 -46.69 52.94
C SER A 807 49.69 -46.14 51.57
N LEU A 808 50.70 -46.65 50.85
CA LEU A 808 51.28 -48.00 50.83
C LEU A 808 52.81 -47.99 50.59
N LYS A 809 53.32 -48.69 49.56
CA LYS A 809 54.73 -49.03 49.26
C LYS A 809 55.07 -48.73 47.78
N PRO A 810 56.34 -48.87 47.31
CA PRO A 810 57.63 -48.57 47.95
C PRO A 810 58.67 -47.92 46.98
N GLY A 811 59.81 -47.39 47.46
CA GLY A 811 60.99 -47.26 46.58
C GLY A 811 62.13 -46.32 46.97
N GLN A 812 63.13 -46.86 47.67
CA GLN A 812 64.57 -46.50 47.60
C GLN A 812 65.12 -45.15 48.14
N TYR A 813 65.80 -45.29 49.28
CA TYR A 813 67.15 -44.78 49.64
C TYR A 813 67.43 -43.26 49.73
N ASP A 814 67.76 -42.85 50.97
CA ASP A 814 69.05 -42.26 51.40
C ASP A 814 69.56 -40.96 50.73
N THR A 815 70.16 -39.97 51.41
CA THR A 815 70.72 -39.85 52.78
C THR A 815 70.98 -38.35 53.10
N LEU A 816 71.35 -38.02 54.36
CA LEU A 816 72.37 -37.02 54.80
C LEU A 816 72.52 -35.67 54.01
N THR A 817 72.67 -34.47 54.57
CA THR A 817 73.37 -34.10 55.83
C THR A 817 73.15 -32.61 56.18
N THR A 818 73.23 -32.29 57.48
CA THR A 818 73.68 -31.03 58.11
C THR A 818 75.10 -30.57 57.68
N PRO A 819 75.62 -29.36 58.02
CA PRO A 819 75.00 -28.08 58.43
C PRO A 819 75.74 -26.79 57.87
N THR A 820 75.45 -25.62 58.49
CA THR A 820 76.22 -24.35 58.70
C THR A 820 77.77 -24.36 58.64
N PRO A 821 78.51 -23.20 58.72
CA PRO A 821 78.20 -21.74 58.55
C PRO A 821 79.33 -20.95 57.77
N SER A 822 79.49 -19.65 58.06
CA SER A 822 80.73 -18.79 57.96
C SER A 822 80.89 -17.94 56.69
N PHE A 823 81.58 -16.78 56.67
CA PHE A 823 81.80 -15.68 57.63
C PHE A 823 82.51 -14.51 56.87
N ARG A 824 82.05 -13.24 56.98
CA ARG A 824 82.83 -11.97 56.72
C ARG A 824 83.49 -11.80 55.31
N SER A 825 83.85 -10.62 54.80
CA SER A 825 83.56 -9.19 55.09
C SER A 825 84.20 -8.35 53.97
N GLY A 826 83.61 -7.21 53.56
CA GLY A 826 84.33 -6.22 52.75
C GLY A 826 83.44 -5.37 51.82
N PRO A 827 83.76 -4.08 51.56
CA PRO A 827 82.81 -3.14 50.95
C PRO A 827 83.12 -2.78 49.48
N SER A 828 82.32 -1.84 48.95
CA SER A 828 82.45 -1.10 47.66
C SER A 828 81.98 -1.81 46.38
N SER A 829 81.39 -1.16 45.36
CA SER A 829 80.44 -0.01 45.29
C SER A 829 80.04 0.24 43.81
N LEU A 830 79.00 1.07 43.59
CA LEU A 830 78.62 1.77 42.34
C LEU A 830 77.78 1.02 41.28
N ASN A 831 76.51 1.43 41.23
CA ASN A 831 75.71 1.82 40.06
C ASN A 831 75.94 1.11 38.70
N SER A 832 74.96 0.30 38.28
CA SER A 832 73.92 0.75 37.32
C SER A 832 72.97 -0.41 36.99
N LEU A 833 71.90 -0.15 36.22
CA LEU A 833 70.94 -1.13 35.69
C LEU A 833 69.90 -1.68 36.68
N THR A 834 69.07 -0.80 37.24
CA THR A 834 67.60 -0.98 37.20
C THR A 834 66.86 0.35 37.43
N SER A 835 67.21 1.36 36.62
CA SER A 835 66.33 2.50 36.33
C SER A 835 65.14 2.07 35.46
N GLN A 836 64.46 0.99 35.86
CA GLN A 836 63.37 0.30 35.15
C GLN A 836 62.40 -0.40 36.13
N LEU A 837 62.25 0.09 37.36
CA LEU A 837 60.87 0.11 37.88
C LEU A 837 60.15 1.16 37.06
N THR A 838 59.37 0.66 36.09
CA THR A 838 58.28 1.36 35.39
C THR A 838 57.87 2.62 36.14
N GLN A 839 58.21 3.82 35.64
CA GLN A 839 57.37 4.46 34.62
C GLN A 839 56.13 3.62 34.34
N LEU A 840 55.21 3.63 35.30
CA LEU A 840 53.82 3.35 35.01
C LEU A 840 53.48 4.33 33.89
N LYS A 841 53.40 3.79 32.67
CA LYS A 841 52.32 4.23 31.79
C LYS A 841 51.04 3.91 32.56
N LEU A 842 50.64 4.86 33.41
CA LEU A 842 49.24 5.20 33.47
C LEU A 842 48.90 5.63 32.03
N ASP A 843 48.53 4.65 31.19
CA ASP A 843 47.78 4.92 29.97
C ASP A 843 46.64 5.82 30.42
N HIS A 844 46.65 7.07 29.95
CA HIS A 844 45.93 8.20 30.55
C HIS A 844 44.59 7.75 31.12
N ALA A 845 44.51 7.67 32.46
CA ALA A 845 43.32 7.24 33.17
C ALA A 845 42.22 8.28 32.87
N SER A 846 41.45 7.98 31.83
CA SER A 846 40.41 8.78 31.19
C SER A 846 40.63 10.30 31.21
N LYS A 847 41.08 10.87 30.08
CA LYS A 847 40.44 12.11 29.62
C LYS A 847 38.98 11.79 29.35
N GLY A 848 38.15 11.96 30.37
CA GLY A 848 36.74 11.60 30.33
C GLY A 848 35.95 12.73 29.70
N LEU A 849 35.82 12.72 28.38
CA LEU A 849 34.83 13.57 27.71
C LEU A 849 33.44 12.99 27.98
N VAL A 850 32.70 13.61 28.89
CA VAL A 850 31.32 13.23 29.24
C VAL A 850 30.34 14.08 28.43
N GLU A 851 29.59 13.43 27.55
CA GLU A 851 28.54 14.07 26.74
C GLU A 851 27.20 14.07 27.51
N CYS A 852 26.86 15.19 28.14
CA CYS A 852 25.58 15.36 28.82
C CYS A 852 24.52 15.91 27.87
N ARG A 853 23.48 15.11 27.61
CA ARG A 853 22.32 15.51 26.79
C ARG A 853 21.18 16.03 27.67
N LEU A 854 20.89 17.32 27.52
CA LEU A 854 19.76 18.00 28.13
C LEU A 854 18.56 17.94 27.18
N LYS A 855 17.50 17.23 27.58
CA LYS A 855 16.24 17.12 26.85
C LYS A 855 15.18 18.00 27.50
N VAL A 856 14.82 19.06 26.79
CA VAL A 856 13.75 20.00 27.14
C VAL A 856 12.49 19.56 26.40
N LYS A 857 11.58 18.87 27.07
CA LYS A 857 10.22 18.63 26.54
C LYS A 857 9.42 19.91 26.69
N TYR A 858 8.64 20.28 25.68
CA TYR A 858 7.78 21.46 25.77
C TYR A 858 6.49 21.32 24.95
N SER A 859 5.42 21.99 25.38
CA SER A 859 4.15 22.04 24.65
C SER A 859 3.33 23.28 24.98
N GLY A 860 2.39 23.61 24.10
CA GLY A 860 1.35 24.63 24.32
C GLY A 860 -0.01 23.98 24.49
N LYS A 861 -1.02 24.74 24.93
CA LYS A 861 -2.37 24.24 25.27
C LYS A 861 -2.95 23.20 24.29
N PRO A 862 -3.00 23.44 22.96
CA PRO A 862 -3.62 22.50 22.03
C PRO A 862 -2.85 21.17 21.92
N GLY A 863 -1.53 21.21 22.13
CA GLY A 863 -0.69 20.02 22.23
C GLY A 863 -0.94 19.26 23.53
N ILE A 864 -1.02 19.96 24.67
CA ILE A 864 -1.29 19.34 25.98
C ILE A 864 -2.65 18.62 25.96
N ASP A 865 -3.72 19.29 25.51
CA ASP A 865 -5.08 18.73 25.45
C ASP A 865 -5.16 17.47 24.55
N SER A 866 -4.39 17.46 23.45
CA SER A 866 -4.30 16.31 22.53
C SER A 866 -3.27 15.25 22.94
N GLY A 867 -2.44 15.52 23.95
CA GLY A 867 -1.41 14.61 24.44
C GLY A 867 -0.14 14.58 23.58
N TYR A 868 0.30 15.71 23.03
CA TYR A 868 1.52 15.85 22.23
C TYR A 868 2.43 16.99 22.74
N CYS A 869 3.74 16.83 22.53
CA CYS A 869 4.80 17.79 22.84
C CYS A 869 5.94 17.73 21.81
N ARG A 870 6.94 18.62 21.93
CA ARG A 870 8.22 18.57 21.20
C ARG A 870 9.37 18.38 22.20
N ILE A 871 10.55 17.98 21.72
CA ILE A 871 11.79 17.97 22.49
C ILE A 871 12.85 18.80 21.78
N ALA A 872 13.41 19.79 22.48
CA ALA A 872 14.70 20.37 22.13
C ALA A 872 15.80 19.60 22.90
N THR A 873 16.89 19.24 22.22
CA THR A 873 18.03 18.57 22.84
C THR A 873 19.25 19.47 22.71
N VAL A 874 19.90 19.76 23.84
CA VAL A 874 21.18 20.48 23.88
C VAL A 874 22.26 19.53 24.41
N VAL A 875 23.47 19.65 23.87
CA VAL A 875 24.61 18.84 24.27
C VAL A 875 25.60 19.70 25.03
N LEU A 876 25.90 19.32 26.27
CA LEU A 876 26.96 19.86 27.10
C LEU A 876 28.09 18.84 27.15
N ASN A 877 29.27 19.21 26.66
CA ASN A 877 30.46 18.39 26.78
C ASN A 877 31.25 18.80 28.03
N VAL A 878 31.57 17.85 28.90
CA VAL A 878 32.42 18.09 30.07
C VAL A 878 33.72 17.30 29.89
N ASP A 879 34.85 17.99 29.71
CA ASP A 879 36.18 17.39 29.61
C ASP A 879 36.79 17.33 31.01
N VAL A 880 36.81 16.14 31.63
CA VAL A 880 37.34 15.94 32.99
C VAL A 880 38.81 15.51 32.93
N SER A 881 39.68 16.32 33.54
CA SER A 881 41.09 16.04 33.78
C SER A 881 41.36 15.63 35.24
N ASN A 882 42.39 14.85 35.50
CA ASN A 882 42.74 14.42 36.86
C ASN A 882 43.37 15.58 37.66
N SER A 883 43.00 15.72 38.93
CA SER A 883 43.57 16.71 39.88
C SER A 883 44.59 16.06 40.82
N ILE A 884 44.10 15.22 41.73
CA ILE A 884 44.92 14.41 42.64
C ILE A 884 44.52 12.93 42.54
N LEU A 885 45.48 12.04 42.79
CA LEU A 885 45.29 10.60 42.79
C LEU A 885 45.70 10.02 44.14
N ILE A 886 44.80 9.27 44.77
CA ILE A 886 45.10 8.46 45.96
C ILE A 886 45.64 7.13 45.43
N SER A 887 46.96 7.02 45.45
CA SER A 887 47.70 5.90 44.85
C SER A 887 47.65 4.65 45.73
N ASN A 888 47.54 4.81 47.05
CA ASN A 888 47.52 3.75 48.03
C ASN A 888 46.95 4.26 49.38
N TRP A 889 46.50 3.34 50.24
CA TRP A 889 45.95 3.66 51.57
C TRP A 889 46.24 2.58 52.61
N ASP A 890 46.38 2.97 53.87
CA ASP A 890 46.68 2.09 54.99
C ASP A 890 45.98 2.54 56.29
N VAL A 891 45.86 1.64 57.27
CA VAL A 891 45.16 1.88 58.53
C VAL A 891 46.09 1.55 59.70
N MET A 892 46.46 2.56 60.50
CA MET A 892 47.28 2.38 61.69
C MET A 892 46.48 2.61 62.98
N PRO A 893 46.76 1.91 64.09
CA PRO A 893 46.19 2.21 65.40
C PRO A 893 46.53 3.64 65.84
N ALA A 894 45.59 4.33 66.50
CA ALA A 894 45.85 5.59 67.19
C ALA A 894 46.25 5.35 68.65
N GLU A 895 46.66 6.42 69.34
CA GLU A 895 46.96 6.42 70.78
C GLU A 895 45.69 6.23 71.64
N THR A 896 44.51 6.47 71.08
CA THR A 896 43.20 6.30 71.72
C THR A 896 42.46 5.10 71.14
N SER A 897 41.70 4.38 71.99
CA SER A 897 40.93 3.20 71.58
C SER A 897 39.72 3.52 70.68
N SER A 898 39.28 4.78 70.63
CA SER A 898 38.16 5.25 69.81
C SER A 898 38.54 5.61 68.38
N GLN A 899 39.83 5.82 68.08
CA GLN A 899 40.30 6.32 66.79
C GLN A 899 41.30 5.39 66.11
N PHE A 900 41.61 5.71 64.86
CA PHE A 900 42.70 5.17 64.07
C PHE A 900 43.23 6.25 63.12
N TYR A 901 44.42 6.03 62.55
CA TYR A 901 44.95 6.89 61.48
C TYR A 901 44.71 6.22 60.13
N MET A 902 43.89 6.87 59.29
CA MET A 902 43.78 6.57 57.87
C MET A 902 44.92 7.26 57.14
N VAL A 903 45.85 6.50 56.58
CA VAL A 903 47.06 7.03 55.93
C VAL A 903 46.88 6.94 54.42
N LEU A 904 46.91 8.08 53.74
CA LEU A 904 46.72 8.18 52.28
C LEU A 904 48.01 8.59 51.58
N ASP A 905 48.34 7.91 50.48
CA ASP A 905 49.44 8.31 49.59
C ASP A 905 48.86 9.12 48.41
N VAL A 906 48.81 10.45 48.57
CA VAL A 906 48.19 11.42 47.66
C VAL A 906 49.22 11.97 46.67
N MET A 907 48.97 11.81 45.37
CA MET A 907 49.84 12.27 44.28
C MET A 907 49.19 13.43 43.52
N ASN A 908 49.98 14.45 43.19
CA ASN A 908 49.53 15.54 42.32
C ASN A 908 49.57 15.08 40.85
N MET A 909 48.44 15.18 40.14
CA MET A 909 48.29 14.78 38.74
C MET A 909 48.22 15.98 37.77
N THR A 910 48.53 17.19 38.24
CA THR A 910 48.53 18.44 37.46
C THR A 910 49.94 18.97 37.25
N ASP A 911 50.06 19.93 36.32
CA ASP A 911 51.27 20.63 35.89
C ASP A 911 51.64 21.83 36.80
N GLN A 912 51.01 21.95 37.97
CA GLN A 912 51.22 23.05 38.92
C GLN A 912 51.23 22.52 40.36
N GLU A 913 51.81 23.28 41.28
CA GLU A 913 51.77 22.97 42.72
C GLU A 913 50.32 23.00 43.24
N ILE A 914 49.91 21.95 43.95
CA ILE A 914 48.59 21.86 44.59
C ILE A 914 48.74 21.96 46.12
N GLU A 915 47.91 22.79 46.75
CA GLU A 915 47.70 22.73 48.20
C GLU A 915 46.59 21.70 48.53
N VAL A 916 46.94 20.63 49.25
CA VAL A 916 46.00 19.61 49.73
C VAL A 916 45.67 19.84 51.20
N LYS A 917 44.40 20.13 51.49
CA LYS A 917 43.82 20.30 52.83
C LYS A 917 43.13 18.98 53.24
N TYR A 918 43.65 18.33 54.28
CA TYR A 918 43.24 16.97 54.68
C TYR A 918 42.76 16.84 56.14
N THR A 919 42.87 17.92 56.93
CA THR A 919 42.16 18.10 58.20
C THR A 919 41.87 19.59 58.39
N ALA A 920 40.98 19.95 59.33
CA ALA A 920 40.59 21.35 59.60
C ALA A 920 41.75 22.30 59.98
N SER A 921 42.92 21.77 60.34
CA SER A 921 44.10 22.56 60.73
C SER A 921 45.42 22.14 60.05
N LYS A 922 45.37 21.29 59.01
CA LYS A 922 46.56 20.87 58.26
C LYS A 922 46.33 20.89 56.75
N SER A 923 47.23 21.57 56.06
CA SER A 923 47.43 21.47 54.62
C SER A 923 48.88 21.07 54.30
N ILE A 924 49.11 20.65 53.05
CA ILE A 924 50.43 20.35 52.52
C ILE A 924 50.48 20.75 51.05
N LEU A 925 51.62 21.31 50.61
CA LEU A 925 51.89 21.62 49.21
C LEU A 925 52.53 20.39 48.54
N ILE A 926 52.10 20.04 47.33
CA ILE A 926 52.60 18.90 46.57
C ILE A 926 53.00 19.36 45.16
N GLU A 927 54.27 19.16 44.80
CA GLU A 927 54.82 19.46 43.46
C GLU A 927 54.30 18.46 42.40
N GLU A 928 54.46 18.77 41.11
CA GLU A 928 53.99 17.94 39.98
C GLU A 928 54.49 16.49 40.09
N GLY A 929 53.58 15.51 40.06
CA GLY A 929 53.90 14.08 40.03
C GLY A 929 54.43 13.47 41.34
N GLU A 930 54.72 14.27 42.37
CA GLU A 930 55.24 13.78 43.64
C GLU A 930 54.13 13.16 44.52
N PRO A 931 54.37 12.00 45.16
CA PRO A 931 53.46 11.40 46.13
C PRO A 931 53.75 11.88 47.56
N CYS A 932 52.72 12.32 48.28
CA CYS A 932 52.79 12.72 49.67
C CYS A 932 51.93 11.82 50.58
N ARG A 933 52.49 11.36 51.70
CA ARG A 933 51.82 10.47 52.65
C ARG A 933 51.21 11.25 53.81
N VAL A 934 49.87 11.33 53.85
CA VAL A 934 49.13 12.11 54.86
C VAL A 934 48.36 11.21 55.85
N PRO A 935 48.62 11.27 57.16
CA PRO A 935 47.85 10.57 58.18
C PRO A 935 46.66 11.42 58.66
N ILE A 936 45.46 10.89 58.50
CA ILE A 936 44.18 11.52 58.86
C ILE A 936 43.59 10.76 60.06
N PRO A 937 43.34 11.41 61.21
CA PRO A 937 42.65 10.77 62.33
C PRO A 937 41.18 10.55 61.98
N VAL A 938 40.68 9.32 62.19
CA VAL A 938 39.31 8.92 61.89
C VAL A 938 38.73 8.14 63.08
N ASP A 939 37.47 8.40 63.40
CA ASP A 939 36.75 7.65 64.44
C ASP A 939 36.41 6.23 63.95
N ARG A 940 36.50 5.24 64.86
CA ARG A 940 36.17 3.84 64.54
C ARG A 940 34.69 3.66 64.23
N CYS A 941 34.40 2.71 63.33
CA CYS A 941 33.05 2.43 62.87
C CYS A 941 32.16 1.95 64.02
N PRO A 942 31.08 2.69 64.36
CA PRO A 942 30.31 2.45 65.57
C PRO A 942 29.47 1.18 65.49
N LEU A 943 29.29 0.50 66.63
CA LEU A 943 28.54 -0.76 66.75
C LEU A 943 27.09 -0.64 66.25
N SER A 944 26.50 0.56 66.22
CA SER A 944 25.19 0.81 65.61
C SER A 944 25.15 0.55 64.10
N LYS A 945 26.26 0.76 63.37
CA LYS A 945 26.37 0.45 61.93
C LYS A 945 26.78 -1.00 61.67
N ILE A 946 27.64 -1.57 62.53
CA ILE A 946 28.29 -2.88 62.28
C ILE A 946 27.81 -4.05 63.15
N GLY A 947 26.99 -3.82 64.19
CA GLY A 947 26.57 -4.84 65.15
C GLY A 947 25.81 -6.03 64.56
N LYS A 948 25.24 -5.86 63.36
CA LYS A 948 24.62 -6.94 62.55
C LYS A 948 25.64 -7.93 61.98
N PHE A 949 26.90 -7.54 61.76
CA PHE A 949 27.92 -8.38 61.13
C PHE A 949 28.69 -9.31 62.09
N PHE A 950 28.25 -9.42 63.36
CA PHE A 950 28.75 -10.43 64.30
C PHE A 950 27.70 -11.55 64.53
N GLN A 951 26.86 -11.88 63.54
CA GLN A 951 25.69 -12.77 63.71
C GLN A 951 25.82 -14.17 63.09
N SER A 952 26.50 -14.32 61.96
CA SER A 952 26.38 -15.51 61.10
C SER A 952 27.73 -16.06 60.60
N GLU A 953 27.72 -17.33 60.21
CA GLU A 953 28.91 -18.04 59.71
C GLU A 953 29.18 -17.74 58.22
N ASP A 954 30.44 -17.44 57.90
CA ASP A 954 31.09 -17.60 56.58
C ASP A 954 30.30 -17.20 55.33
N SER A 955 29.59 -16.07 55.36
CA SER A 955 29.06 -15.47 54.14
C SER A 955 30.04 -14.42 53.57
N ILE A 956 30.54 -14.66 52.36
CA ILE A 956 31.39 -13.70 51.61
C ILE A 956 30.67 -12.35 51.46
N LYS A 957 29.32 -12.37 51.41
CA LYS A 957 28.48 -11.18 51.40
C LYS A 957 28.63 -10.32 52.66
N GLU A 958 28.64 -10.90 53.86
CA GLU A 958 28.80 -10.12 55.09
C GLU A 958 30.17 -9.42 55.15
N VAL A 959 31.24 -10.05 54.67
CA VAL A 959 32.57 -9.42 54.60
C VAL A 959 32.59 -8.28 53.59
N VAL A 960 31.95 -8.45 52.42
CA VAL A 960 31.83 -7.40 51.40
C VAL A 960 30.94 -6.24 51.89
N ASP A 961 29.79 -6.53 52.49
CA ASP A 961 28.85 -5.53 53.01
C ASP A 961 29.45 -4.78 54.23
N LEU A 962 30.25 -5.44 55.06
CA LEU A 962 31.04 -4.81 56.12
C LEU A 962 32.13 -3.89 55.54
N ASN A 963 32.81 -4.32 54.47
CA ASN A 963 33.82 -3.52 53.78
C ASN A 963 33.21 -2.25 53.18
N VAL A 964 32.07 -2.38 52.47
CA VAL A 964 31.29 -1.24 51.96
C VAL A 964 30.84 -0.33 53.10
N THR A 965 30.27 -0.87 54.18
CA THR A 965 29.79 -0.08 55.33
C THR A 965 30.92 0.72 56.00
N CYS A 966 32.11 0.12 56.15
CA CYS A 966 33.29 0.78 56.71
C CYS A 966 33.93 1.77 55.72
N SER A 967 33.98 1.44 54.43
CA SER A 967 34.48 2.32 53.35
C SER A 967 33.63 3.57 53.19
N ASP A 968 32.31 3.44 53.10
CA ASP A 968 31.36 4.57 53.08
C ASP A 968 31.47 5.41 54.38
N HIS A 969 31.71 4.78 55.52
CA HIS A 969 31.89 5.51 56.76
C HIS A 969 33.19 6.34 56.78
N ILE A 970 34.31 5.79 56.31
CA ILE A 970 35.56 6.53 56.15
C ILE A 970 35.36 7.67 55.14
N ALA A 971 34.75 7.40 53.99
CA ALA A 971 34.47 8.41 52.97
C ALA A 971 33.49 9.51 53.44
N SER A 972 32.67 9.24 54.46
CA SER A 972 31.80 10.25 55.11
C SER A 972 32.50 11.13 56.15
N LEU A 973 33.68 10.72 56.64
CA LEU A 973 34.45 11.43 57.68
C LEU A 973 35.71 12.10 57.13
N VAL A 974 36.32 11.53 56.09
CA VAL A 974 37.55 12.03 55.49
C VAL A 974 37.23 12.93 54.31
N GLU A 975 37.42 14.23 54.52
CA GLU A 975 37.31 15.25 53.46
C GLU A 975 38.72 15.68 53.04
N VAL A 976 39.08 15.41 51.79
CA VAL A 976 40.32 15.88 51.17
C VAL A 976 39.96 16.96 50.15
N GLN A 977 40.41 18.19 50.38
CA GLN A 977 40.21 19.31 49.46
C GLN A 977 41.54 19.66 48.79
N TRP A 978 41.50 20.03 47.51
CA TRP A 978 42.67 20.50 46.77
C TRP A 978 42.42 21.92 46.25
N GLU A 979 43.47 22.74 46.19
CA GLU A 979 43.43 24.12 45.74
C GLU A 979 44.65 24.43 44.86
N MET A 980 44.41 25.05 43.71
CA MET A 980 45.39 25.32 42.65
C MET A 980 45.07 26.68 42.02
N GLY A 981 45.67 27.74 42.55
CA GLY A 981 45.33 29.12 42.20
C GLY A 981 43.89 29.46 42.59
N GLU A 982 43.06 29.87 41.63
CA GLU A 982 41.63 30.14 41.84
C GLU A 982 40.75 28.87 41.76
N ARG A 983 41.31 27.74 41.31
CA ARG A 983 40.60 26.47 41.13
C ARG A 983 40.67 25.66 42.42
N LYS A 984 39.56 25.02 42.79
CA LYS A 984 39.47 24.18 43.99
C LYS A 984 38.53 23.01 43.75
N GLY A 985 38.78 21.90 44.43
CA GLY A 985 37.89 20.75 44.36
C GLY A 985 37.96 19.84 45.58
N LYS A 986 37.06 18.86 45.62
CA LYS A 986 36.97 17.86 46.68
C LYS A 986 37.24 16.47 46.14
N ALA A 987 38.18 15.76 46.76
CA ALA A 987 38.45 14.36 46.49
C ALA A 987 37.64 13.46 47.42
N SER A 988 37.01 12.44 46.84
CA SER A 988 36.21 11.46 47.57
C SER A 988 37.00 10.15 47.76
N LEU A 989 36.93 9.58 48.97
CA LEU A 989 37.44 8.22 49.24
C LEU A 989 36.44 7.11 48.89
N LYS A 990 35.29 7.44 48.29
CA LYS A 990 34.26 6.45 48.01
C LYS A 990 34.77 5.40 47.01
N GLY A 991 34.87 4.15 47.46
CA GLY A 991 35.41 3.04 46.66
C GLY A 991 36.75 2.48 47.15
N ILE A 992 37.34 3.00 48.23
CA ILE A 992 38.47 2.32 48.89
C ILE A 992 38.09 0.90 49.35
N THR A 993 39.03 -0.03 49.26
CA THR A 993 38.86 -1.42 49.73
C THR A 993 39.72 -1.67 50.95
N LEU A 994 39.12 -2.18 52.03
CA LEU A 994 39.83 -2.48 53.28
C LEU A 994 40.24 -3.96 53.31
N SER A 995 41.47 -4.24 53.72
CA SER A 995 41.90 -5.62 53.99
C SER A 995 41.29 -6.14 55.32
N SER A 996 41.30 -7.46 55.54
CA SER A 996 40.79 -8.05 56.80
C SER A 996 41.44 -7.43 58.05
N HIS A 997 42.76 -7.21 58.01
CA HIS A 997 43.51 -6.56 59.08
C HIS A 997 43.14 -5.08 59.27
N MET A 998 42.90 -4.35 58.17
CA MET A 998 42.42 -2.97 58.25
C MET A 998 41.03 -2.91 58.87
N LEU A 999 40.13 -3.83 58.51
CA LEU A 999 38.78 -3.91 59.09
C LEU A 999 38.80 -4.13 60.61
N ASP A 1000 39.76 -4.88 61.14
CA ASP A 1000 39.96 -5.07 62.59
C ASP A 1000 40.35 -3.78 63.32
N ILE A 1001 41.04 -2.85 62.66
CA ILE A 1001 41.41 -1.55 63.24
C ILE A 1001 40.31 -0.50 63.02
N VAL A 1002 39.63 -0.53 61.86
CA VAL A 1002 38.52 0.40 61.56
C VAL A 1002 37.30 0.14 62.44
N ARG A 1003 37.04 -1.12 62.86
CA ARG A 1003 35.88 -1.47 63.68
C ARG A 1003 36.08 -1.20 65.17
N MET A 1004 35.00 -0.86 65.88
CA MET A 1004 34.96 -0.90 67.35
C MET A 1004 34.86 -2.35 67.84
N SER A 1005 35.51 -2.63 68.99
CA SER A 1005 35.40 -3.94 69.66
C SER A 1005 34.00 -4.13 70.27
N PRO A 1006 33.38 -5.32 70.15
CA PRO A 1006 32.16 -5.67 70.87
C PRO A 1006 32.41 -5.99 72.36
N ILE A 1007 33.66 -6.26 72.75
CA ILE A 1007 34.06 -6.47 74.15
C ILE A 1007 34.80 -5.22 74.63
N ASN A 1008 34.34 -4.64 75.74
CA ASN A 1008 35.06 -3.62 76.49
C ASN A 1008 35.76 -4.24 77.70
N TRP A 1009 36.93 -3.71 78.06
CA TRP A 1009 37.85 -4.31 79.01
C TRP A 1009 38.08 -3.43 80.22
N GLU A 1010 37.98 -4.01 81.40
CA GLU A 1010 38.25 -3.34 82.68
C GLU A 1010 39.14 -4.27 83.51
N ILE A 1011 40.34 -3.81 83.85
CA ILE A 1011 41.39 -4.64 84.46
C ILE A 1011 41.87 -3.96 85.74
N TRP A 1012 41.65 -4.61 86.87
CA TRP A 1012 42.06 -4.17 88.19
C TRP A 1012 43.29 -4.97 88.65
N VAL A 1013 44.25 -4.27 89.24
CA VAL A 1013 45.49 -4.85 89.79
C VAL A 1013 45.61 -4.39 91.24
N ASN A 1014 45.56 -5.31 92.20
CA ASN A 1014 45.52 -5.03 93.64
C ASN A 1014 44.44 -4.01 94.05
N ASP A 1015 43.23 -4.13 93.46
CA ASP A 1015 42.09 -3.21 93.61
C ASP A 1015 42.38 -1.72 93.27
N LEU A 1016 43.48 -1.42 92.57
CA LEU A 1016 43.77 -0.10 92.01
C LEU A 1016 42.97 0.13 90.71
N GLU A 1017 42.49 1.37 90.53
CA GLU A 1017 41.74 1.79 89.33
C GLU A 1017 42.55 1.59 88.02
N PRO A 1018 41.87 1.28 86.89
CA PRO A 1018 42.50 0.97 85.60
C PRO A 1018 43.15 2.20 84.92
N ASN A 1019 44.33 2.61 85.38
CA ASN A 1019 45.16 3.63 84.73
C ASN A 1019 46.04 3.01 83.63
N ASN A 1020 45.51 2.93 82.41
CA ASN A 1020 46.11 2.28 81.23
C ASN A 1020 47.41 2.91 80.66
N SER A 1021 48.11 3.79 81.38
CA SER A 1021 49.24 4.58 80.85
C SER A 1021 50.55 4.49 81.64
N THR A 1022 50.60 3.72 82.74
CA THR A 1022 51.82 3.52 83.54
C THR A 1022 52.03 2.04 83.88
N PRO A 1023 53.24 1.48 83.71
CA PRO A 1023 53.51 0.09 84.08
C PRO A 1023 53.38 -0.12 85.59
N HIS A 1024 52.79 -1.23 86.00
CA HIS A 1024 52.65 -1.59 87.41
C HIS A 1024 53.99 -2.06 87.98
N ILE A 1025 54.49 -1.40 89.03
CA ILE A 1025 55.74 -1.78 89.72
C ILE A 1025 55.43 -2.87 90.76
N VAL A 1026 56.24 -3.93 90.80
CA VAL A 1026 55.98 -5.15 91.59
C VAL A 1026 57.27 -5.65 92.25
N SER A 1027 57.21 -6.10 93.51
CA SER A 1027 58.35 -6.73 94.20
C SER A 1027 58.45 -8.23 93.88
N ILE A 1028 59.67 -8.80 93.82
CA ILE A 1028 59.84 -10.27 93.75
C ILE A 1028 59.19 -10.94 94.97
N GLY A 1029 58.44 -12.01 94.74
CA GLY A 1029 57.71 -12.75 95.77
C GLY A 1029 56.41 -12.10 96.23
N GLU A 1030 56.08 -10.90 95.74
CA GLU A 1030 54.79 -10.25 95.99
C GLU A 1030 53.66 -11.00 95.26
N CYS A 1031 52.52 -11.15 95.92
CA CYS A 1031 51.34 -11.79 95.35
C CYS A 1031 50.35 -10.73 94.86
N ILE A 1032 50.26 -10.56 93.54
CA ILE A 1032 49.37 -9.59 92.91
C ILE A 1032 48.03 -10.25 92.65
N GLN A 1033 46.92 -9.62 93.04
CA GLN A 1033 45.58 -10.00 92.60
C GLN A 1033 45.20 -9.24 91.33
N ILE A 1034 44.79 -9.96 90.29
CA ILE A 1034 44.36 -9.41 89.00
C ILE A 1034 42.90 -9.80 88.78
N ARG A 1035 42.02 -8.82 88.63
CA ARG A 1035 40.60 -8.99 88.30
C ARG A 1035 40.34 -8.39 86.91
N ILE A 1036 39.92 -9.23 85.98
CA ILE A 1036 39.58 -8.84 84.61
C ILE A 1036 38.08 -8.96 84.43
N ILE A 1037 37.45 -7.87 83.99
CA ILE A 1037 36.04 -7.80 83.65
C ILE A 1037 35.91 -7.54 82.15
N ALA A 1038 35.28 -8.47 81.45
CA ALA A 1038 34.97 -8.38 80.03
C ALA A 1038 33.48 -8.04 79.87
N HIS A 1039 33.18 -6.82 79.41
CA HIS A 1039 31.82 -6.31 79.22
C HIS A 1039 31.36 -6.51 77.78
N ASN A 1040 30.20 -7.13 77.59
CA ASN A 1040 29.58 -7.30 76.29
C ASN A 1040 28.85 -6.02 75.86
N SER A 1041 29.41 -5.28 74.90
CA SER A 1041 28.84 -4.01 74.43
C SER A 1041 27.82 -4.17 73.28
N LEU A 1042 27.43 -5.42 72.96
CA LEU A 1042 26.38 -5.71 71.97
C LEU A 1042 25.01 -5.81 72.62
N SER A 1043 23.99 -5.42 71.86
CA SER A 1043 22.57 -5.63 72.18
C SER A 1043 22.10 -7.08 71.94
N ARG A 1044 22.90 -8.06 72.39
CA ARG A 1044 22.60 -9.50 72.39
C ARG A 1044 23.65 -10.28 73.20
N PRO A 1045 23.35 -11.49 73.71
CA PRO A 1045 24.34 -12.36 74.33
C PRO A 1045 25.46 -12.81 73.36
N LEU A 1046 26.66 -13.00 73.90
CA LEU A 1046 27.79 -13.67 73.26
C LEU A 1046 27.91 -15.10 73.82
N THR A 1047 28.08 -16.12 72.96
CA THR A 1047 28.18 -17.52 73.39
C THR A 1047 29.55 -18.14 73.10
N ASP A 1048 29.86 -19.21 73.84
CA ASP A 1048 31.05 -20.05 73.66
C ASP A 1048 32.37 -19.26 73.60
N LEU A 1049 32.52 -18.35 74.56
CA LEU A 1049 33.71 -17.52 74.73
C LEU A 1049 34.76 -18.25 75.58
N SER A 1050 36.02 -18.18 75.14
CA SER A 1050 37.20 -18.50 75.95
C SER A 1050 37.86 -17.19 76.34
N LEU A 1051 37.87 -16.85 77.62
CA LEU A 1051 38.65 -15.75 78.18
C LEU A 1051 39.98 -16.31 78.69
N SER A 1052 41.09 -15.72 78.25
CA SER A 1052 42.43 -16.21 78.49
C SER A 1052 43.39 -15.07 78.85
N VAL A 1053 44.32 -15.37 79.76
CA VAL A 1053 45.43 -14.50 80.14
C VAL A 1053 46.73 -15.21 79.81
N GLN A 1054 47.61 -14.50 79.10
CA GLN A 1054 48.96 -14.96 78.83
C GLN A 1054 49.96 -13.88 79.26
N PHE A 1055 50.85 -14.25 80.19
CA PHE A 1055 52.03 -13.45 80.52
C PHE A 1055 53.17 -13.78 79.56
N PHE A 1056 53.93 -12.76 79.20
CA PHE A 1056 55.18 -12.88 78.44
C PHE A 1056 56.20 -11.85 78.95
N GLN A 1057 57.49 -12.17 78.86
CA GLN A 1057 58.56 -11.26 79.22
C GLN A 1057 59.08 -10.55 77.97
N ASP A 1058 59.15 -9.23 78.00
CA ASP A 1058 59.62 -8.38 76.90
C ASP A 1058 61.07 -7.96 77.15
N TYR A 1059 61.99 -8.39 76.28
CA TYR A 1059 63.42 -8.04 76.39
C TYR A 1059 63.79 -6.71 75.73
N ARG A 1060 62.81 -5.93 75.21
CA ARG A 1060 63.00 -4.65 74.49
C ARG A 1060 63.93 -4.70 73.27
N ASN A 1061 64.21 -5.88 72.75
CA ASN A 1061 65.07 -6.12 71.59
C ASN A 1061 64.33 -6.82 70.42
N GLY A 1062 62.99 -6.80 70.45
CA GLY A 1062 62.12 -7.53 69.52
C GLY A 1062 61.88 -9.01 69.88
N THR A 1063 62.51 -9.53 70.94
CA THR A 1063 62.32 -10.91 71.41
C THR A 1063 61.42 -10.95 72.64
N CYS A 1064 60.34 -11.74 72.58
CA CYS A 1064 59.45 -12.01 73.71
C CYS A 1064 59.61 -13.47 74.20
N ASN A 1065 59.65 -13.68 75.52
CA ASN A 1065 59.65 -15.02 76.11
C ASN A 1065 58.30 -15.38 76.72
N TYR A 1066 57.70 -16.49 76.26
CA TYR A 1066 56.41 -17.00 76.72
C TYR A 1066 56.54 -18.20 77.68
N ASN A 1067 57.72 -18.82 77.79
CA ASN A 1067 57.95 -19.93 78.71
C ASN A 1067 58.41 -19.37 80.06
N LEU A 1068 57.45 -19.24 81.00
CA LEU A 1068 57.64 -18.55 82.28
C LEU A 1068 57.47 -19.46 83.51
N ASP A 1069 57.35 -20.78 83.32
CA ASP A 1069 57.07 -21.79 84.37
C ASP A 1069 58.04 -21.78 85.56
N SER A 1070 59.26 -21.26 85.37
CA SER A 1070 60.29 -21.10 86.40
C SER A 1070 60.48 -19.66 86.90
N ARG A 1071 59.71 -18.70 86.37
CA ARG A 1071 59.85 -17.25 86.60
C ARG A 1071 58.62 -16.59 87.21
N LEU A 1072 57.44 -17.18 87.06
CA LEU A 1072 56.22 -16.78 87.76
C LEU A 1072 55.38 -18.01 88.10
N ALA A 1073 54.49 -17.86 89.07
CA ALA A 1073 53.40 -18.78 89.33
C ALA A 1073 52.08 -18.01 89.38
N THR A 1074 51.05 -18.51 88.71
CA THR A 1074 49.69 -17.98 88.78
C THR A 1074 48.80 -18.99 89.50
N SER A 1075 48.09 -18.51 90.51
CA SER A 1075 47.05 -19.24 91.25
C SER A 1075 45.67 -18.76 90.79
N GLY A 1076 44.81 -19.69 90.38
CA GLY A 1076 43.52 -19.39 89.74
C GLY A 1076 43.50 -19.76 88.26
N PRO A 1077 42.36 -19.57 87.58
CA PRO A 1077 42.22 -19.90 86.16
C PRO A 1077 42.98 -18.90 85.27
N SER A 1078 43.93 -19.39 84.48
CA SER A 1078 44.52 -18.64 83.36
C SER A 1078 43.65 -18.66 82.10
N HIS A 1079 42.64 -19.53 82.07
CA HIS A 1079 41.69 -19.70 80.98
C HIS A 1079 40.32 -20.10 81.54
N ILE A 1080 39.28 -19.32 81.24
CA ILE A 1080 37.88 -19.60 81.59
C ILE A 1080 37.05 -19.79 80.32
N HIS A 1081 36.24 -20.85 80.29
CA HIS A 1081 35.17 -21.00 79.29
C HIS A 1081 33.88 -20.38 79.81
N LEU A 1082 33.35 -19.42 79.07
CA LEU A 1082 32.15 -18.65 79.35
C LEU A 1082 31.08 -19.05 78.31
N PRO A 1083 30.13 -19.94 78.66
CA PRO A 1083 29.17 -20.47 77.69
C PRO A 1083 28.22 -19.39 77.16
N VAL A 1084 27.85 -18.43 77.99
CA VAL A 1084 27.06 -17.24 77.62
C VAL A 1084 27.54 -16.04 78.46
N VAL A 1085 27.69 -14.88 77.82
CA VAL A 1085 27.76 -13.56 78.45
C VAL A 1085 26.59 -12.75 77.92
N GLU A 1086 25.66 -12.37 78.80
CA GLU A 1086 24.40 -11.74 78.41
C GLU A 1086 24.57 -10.39 77.70
N GLU A 1087 23.51 -9.93 77.04
CA GLU A 1087 23.41 -8.56 76.49
C GLU A 1087 23.73 -7.51 77.56
N LEU A 1088 24.69 -6.62 77.28
CA LEU A 1088 25.20 -5.61 78.24
C LEU A 1088 25.69 -6.19 79.58
N GLY A 1089 25.92 -7.52 79.64
CA GLY A 1089 26.44 -8.23 80.78
C GLY A 1089 27.97 -8.25 80.82
N SER A 1090 28.51 -8.75 81.93
CA SER A 1090 29.96 -8.82 82.17
C SER A 1090 30.39 -10.20 82.63
N ALA A 1091 31.57 -10.64 82.23
CA ALA A 1091 32.23 -11.83 82.75
C ALA A 1091 33.49 -11.44 83.54
N VAL A 1092 33.68 -12.05 84.71
CA VAL A 1092 34.80 -11.76 85.62
C VAL A 1092 35.75 -12.96 85.69
N MET A 1093 37.05 -12.69 85.58
CA MET A 1093 38.13 -13.63 85.83
C MET A 1093 39.07 -13.05 86.87
N GLU A 1094 39.31 -13.78 87.96
CA GLU A 1094 40.30 -13.42 88.97
C GLU A 1094 41.43 -14.44 89.00
N CYS A 1095 42.67 -13.97 89.02
CA CYS A 1095 43.85 -14.78 89.24
C CYS A 1095 44.88 -14.02 90.07
N CYS A 1096 45.68 -14.74 90.85
CA CYS A 1096 46.78 -14.15 91.61
C CYS A 1096 48.11 -14.58 91.03
N THR A 1097 49.03 -13.66 90.73
CA THR A 1097 50.33 -13.96 90.14
C THR A 1097 51.46 -13.52 91.08
N VAL A 1098 52.45 -14.41 91.26
CA VAL A 1098 53.70 -14.16 91.98
C VAL A 1098 54.85 -14.26 90.99
N PHE A 1099 55.74 -13.27 90.98
CA PHE A 1099 56.95 -13.28 90.14
C PHE A 1099 58.18 -13.67 90.99
N PHE A 1100 59.00 -14.57 90.45
CA PHE A 1100 60.22 -15.10 91.08
C PHE A 1100 61.51 -14.47 90.54
N ASN A 1101 61.44 -13.73 89.42
CA ASN A 1101 62.59 -13.13 88.75
C ASN A 1101 62.28 -11.70 88.30
N PRO A 1102 63.24 -10.76 88.42
CA PRO A 1102 63.04 -9.38 88.00
C PRO A 1102 63.00 -9.25 86.48
N GLY A 1103 62.45 -8.14 86.00
CA GLY A 1103 62.35 -7.77 84.58
C GLY A 1103 60.95 -7.33 84.17
N GLN A 1104 60.79 -7.05 82.88
CA GLN A 1104 59.53 -6.53 82.34
C GLN A 1104 58.65 -7.61 81.75
N TYR A 1105 57.46 -7.72 82.34
CA TYR A 1105 56.45 -8.68 81.94
C TYR A 1105 55.23 -7.92 81.40
N LYS A 1106 54.54 -8.54 80.46
CA LYS A 1106 53.33 -8.01 79.84
C LYS A 1106 52.24 -9.07 79.92
N MET A 1107 51.03 -8.63 80.18
CA MET A 1107 49.85 -9.48 80.22
C MET A 1107 48.99 -9.19 78.99
N SER A 1108 48.90 -10.17 78.10
CA SER A 1108 47.91 -10.18 77.02
C SER A 1108 46.61 -10.77 77.57
N VAL A 1109 45.56 -9.95 77.60
CA VAL A 1109 44.19 -10.42 77.81
C VAL A 1109 43.54 -10.66 76.45
N GLN A 1110 43.06 -11.88 76.24
CA GLN A 1110 42.43 -12.29 75.00
C GLN A 1110 41.13 -13.05 75.29
N CYS A 1111 40.03 -12.62 74.67
CA CYS A 1111 38.80 -13.38 74.58
C CYS A 1111 38.64 -13.90 73.15
N SER A 1112 38.32 -15.17 72.99
CA SER A 1112 38.09 -15.79 71.68
C SER A 1112 36.84 -16.65 71.68
N SER A 1113 35.94 -16.45 70.71
CA SER A 1113 34.85 -17.40 70.45
C SER A 1113 35.38 -18.49 69.54
N GLN A 1114 35.19 -19.77 69.90
CA GLN A 1114 35.79 -21.00 69.30
C GLN A 1114 36.40 -20.84 67.88
N GLY A 1115 37.61 -20.28 67.78
CA GLY A 1115 38.34 -20.06 66.52
C GLY A 1115 37.78 -19.00 65.55
N ARG A 1116 36.62 -18.39 65.83
CA ARG A 1116 35.90 -17.45 64.94
C ARG A 1116 36.41 -16.01 65.03
N HIS A 1117 36.46 -15.48 66.25
CA HIS A 1117 36.85 -14.08 66.51
C HIS A 1117 37.75 -14.04 67.73
N THR A 1118 38.77 -13.18 67.67
CA THR A 1118 39.76 -12.97 68.73
C THR A 1118 39.78 -11.49 69.09
N TRP A 1119 39.28 -11.15 70.26
CA TRP A 1119 39.34 -9.80 70.83
C TRP A 1119 40.49 -9.75 71.82
N LYS A 1120 41.40 -8.80 71.64
CA LYS A 1120 42.53 -8.56 72.54
C LYS A 1120 42.35 -7.21 73.22
N GLN A 1121 42.76 -7.11 74.48
CA GLN A 1121 42.96 -5.79 75.07
C GLN A 1121 44.20 -5.15 74.44
N MET A 1122 44.07 -3.90 74.03
CA MET A 1122 45.12 -3.13 73.36
C MET A 1122 45.16 -1.71 73.93
N PRO A 1123 46.32 -1.23 74.45
CA PRO A 1123 47.60 -1.94 74.60
C PRO A 1123 47.57 -3.06 75.67
N PRO A 1124 48.55 -3.99 75.68
CA PRO A 1124 48.73 -4.96 76.75
C PRO A 1124 49.07 -4.29 78.10
N VAL A 1125 48.72 -4.94 79.22
CA VAL A 1125 49.05 -4.42 80.55
C VAL A 1125 50.53 -4.71 80.87
N GLU A 1126 51.28 -3.68 81.28
CA GLU A 1126 52.73 -3.78 81.55
C GLU A 1126 53.03 -3.88 83.05
N PHE A 1127 53.99 -4.73 83.41
CA PHE A 1127 54.47 -4.96 84.78
C PHE A 1127 56.01 -4.86 84.81
N ASP A 1128 56.55 -4.08 85.75
CA ASP A 1128 57.98 -3.92 85.99
C ASP A 1128 58.34 -4.57 87.34
N VAL A 1129 58.92 -5.77 87.30
CA VAL A 1129 59.22 -6.57 88.49
C VAL A 1129 60.65 -6.27 88.95
N GLN A 1130 60.78 -5.82 90.19
CA GLN A 1130 62.04 -5.36 90.79
C GLN A 1130 62.41 -6.21 92.02
N ASP A 1131 63.71 -6.44 92.21
CA ASP A 1131 64.25 -7.13 93.39
C ASP A 1131 64.38 -6.12 94.53
N VAL A 1132 63.65 -6.33 95.63
CA VAL A 1132 63.61 -5.40 96.77
C VAL A 1132 64.47 -5.96 97.89
N ALA A 1133 65.74 -5.57 97.89
CA ALA A 1133 66.74 -5.86 98.92
C ALA A 1133 67.33 -4.55 99.50
#